data_AF-A0A422PQZ0-F1
#
_entry.id   AF-A0A422PQZ0-F1
#
_cell.length_a   1.000
_cell.length_b   1.000
_cell.length_c   1.000
_cell.angle_alpha   90.00
_cell.angle_beta   90.00
_cell.angle_gamma   90.00
#
_symmetry.space_group_name_H-M   'P 1'
#
loop_
_entity.id
_entity.type
_entity.pdbx_description
1 polymer ?
#
loop_
_entity_poly.entity_id
_entity_poly.type
_entity_poly.pdbx_seq_one_letter_code
_entity_poly.pdbx_strand_id
1 'polypeptide(L)'
;MSNYGLRDGNMKTDSFFGTADEFDEGTVADCNTFSEYRYGRPVYEGTSTACFDNGLLYRVIEERHGGRWSFYNDTPNCIMRVEVNFKPGSEVKALGNTSLKKESDGSSVCTVSVHPLETELFIEGSPGGYTSNIKAEGLTDEYLVDLVVEDKETIDKETYDLYQLVGKDASSDEAVKACLANKVKFVDFAFPPEQQSIQIGSLMKMKMIPLERPCMYLSYENAKQVRLFRSGVHPNNIDEGDLGDSWFIGAVAALAEFPDRVRDIFRHPVSIAEGKKERELGIYRVTFNKNGWWLNVIVDDYLPCAGGRPKFARSKHDPMEMWVSILEKAYAKIHGGYGFIIAGDPLHALQDISGYPCSSFNNALAEARVTGGEELFEHFLQYSRLGYLVIFVAPTREALKSAAGGRDESAYEATGLRAGHVYSVLKIVHFPEYNLRLLQFRNPWFNEGDATWSGIWKKGDKKWDEYAEVRAACDYSEGDGSIFYLEWPEAVEYFMGCGVSFIQHPMYDFRIRGCFMQNVPTTCLEISVTTPVILCLLLSQDDMRGTDKREYAPLMISVAHGCGAVTPMRVDLNSGFDTDHPSPEYAFFQTRESSMFYEFVPESSPYLVVPRSMSTYPILPYVLGLRSPIEVGTKNSQVRVLFRALSPSCGVFDNRRNFDASTVPCQAEFQVMDPEQFFPDIYAGTVLQVE
;
A
#
# COMPACT_ATOMS: atom_id res chain seq x y z
N MET A 1 -15.16 -19.73 -24.80
CA MET A 1 -16.35 -20.34 -24.17
C MET A 1 -16.14 -20.24 -22.65
N SER A 2 -16.54 -19.12 -22.05
CA SER A 2 -17.80 -19.00 -21.27
C SER A 2 -17.82 -19.87 -20.01
N ASN A 3 -17.12 -19.41 -18.97
CA ASN A 3 -17.45 -19.58 -17.54
C ASN A 3 -16.50 -18.73 -16.66
N TYR A 4 -16.30 -17.46 -17.01
CA TYR A 4 -15.80 -16.47 -16.05
C TYR A 4 -17.02 -15.82 -15.42
N GLY A 5 -17.28 -16.20 -14.17
CA GLY A 5 -18.43 -15.78 -13.39
C GLY A 5 -18.51 -14.26 -13.27
N LEU A 6 -19.74 -13.77 -13.36
CA LEU A 6 -20.13 -12.37 -13.35
C LEU A 6 -19.66 -11.64 -12.08
N ARG A 7 -19.37 -10.34 -12.24
CA ARG A 7 -19.32 -9.34 -11.17
C ARG A 7 -20.67 -9.27 -10.45
N ASP A 8 -20.87 -10.06 -9.41
CA ASP A 8 -21.90 -9.78 -8.41
C ASP A 8 -21.26 -9.04 -7.23
N GLY A 9 -21.02 -7.74 -7.45
CA GLY A 9 -20.74 -6.75 -6.42
C GLY A 9 -21.99 -6.39 -5.60
N ASN A 10 -22.71 -7.40 -5.12
CA ASN A 10 -23.77 -7.24 -4.14
C ASN A 10 -23.46 -8.16 -2.95
N MET A 11 -22.54 -7.71 -2.09
CA MET A 11 -22.51 -8.20 -0.72
C MET A 11 -23.82 -7.77 -0.07
N LYS A 12 -24.73 -8.74 0.05
CA LYS A 12 -25.82 -8.64 1.02
C LYS A 12 -25.20 -8.35 2.38
N THR A 13 -25.60 -7.21 2.92
CA THR A 13 -25.54 -6.86 4.33
C THR A 13 -26.45 -7.80 5.12
N ASP A 14 -26.07 -9.07 5.23
CA ASP A 14 -26.66 -9.96 6.23
C ASP A 14 -25.85 -9.84 7.52
N SER A 15 -26.30 -8.89 8.33
CA SER A 15 -26.03 -8.81 9.75
C SER A 15 -26.39 -10.14 10.43
N PHE A 16 -25.39 -10.98 10.67
CA PHE A 16 -25.46 -12.02 11.70
C PHE A 16 -24.51 -11.64 12.83
N PHE A 17 -25.08 -11.16 13.93
CA PHE A 17 -24.43 -11.14 15.23
C PHE A 17 -23.85 -12.54 15.52
N GLY A 18 -22.51 -12.68 15.65
CA GLY A 18 -21.98 -13.89 16.29
C GLY A 18 -20.54 -14.33 16.03
N THR A 19 -19.81 -13.84 15.03
CA THR A 19 -18.38 -14.19 14.89
C THR A 19 -17.60 -12.96 14.48
N ALA A 20 -16.81 -12.41 15.40
CA ALA A 20 -15.81 -11.43 15.06
C ALA A 20 -14.84 -12.07 14.06
N ASP A 21 -14.65 -11.41 12.92
CA ASP A 21 -13.65 -11.76 11.93
C ASP A 21 -12.23 -11.75 12.53
N GLU A 22 -11.22 -12.13 11.76
CA GLU A 22 -9.83 -12.16 12.26
C GLU A 22 -9.41 -10.82 12.88
N PHE A 23 -9.90 -9.72 12.30
CA PHE A 23 -9.46 -8.36 12.60
C PHE A 23 -10.37 -7.59 13.55
N ASP A 24 -11.48 -8.19 13.98
CA ASP A 24 -12.45 -7.61 14.89
C ASP A 24 -13.09 -6.29 14.35
N GLU A 25 -13.22 -6.16 13.02
CA GLU A 25 -13.63 -4.94 12.28
C GLU A 25 -15.00 -4.41 12.74
N GLY A 26 -15.94 -5.32 13.03
CA GLY A 26 -17.28 -4.96 13.52
C GLY A 26 -17.44 -4.91 15.05
N THR A 27 -16.38 -5.12 15.84
CA THR A 27 -16.47 -5.17 17.32
C THR A 27 -16.25 -3.83 18.00
N VAL A 28 -15.91 -2.82 17.21
CA VAL A 28 -15.37 -1.56 17.71
C VAL A 28 -16.51 -0.58 18.01
N ALA A 29 -16.48 0.03 19.20
CA ALA A 29 -17.47 1.01 19.59
C ALA A 29 -17.03 2.42 19.16
N ASP A 30 -17.97 3.27 18.72
CA ASP A 30 -17.69 4.71 18.60
C ASP A 30 -17.64 5.34 20.00
N CYS A 31 -16.44 5.41 20.57
CA CYS A 31 -16.17 6.06 21.86
C CYS A 31 -16.37 7.58 21.83
N ASN A 32 -16.56 8.21 20.67
CA ASN A 32 -16.79 9.64 20.56
C ASN A 32 -18.19 10.10 21.03
N THR A 33 -18.98 9.24 21.66
CA THR A 33 -20.39 9.54 21.96
C THR A 33 -20.66 10.27 23.28
N PHE A 34 -19.68 10.53 24.16
CA PHE A 34 -19.97 11.16 25.47
C PHE A 34 -18.90 12.12 26.07
N SER A 35 -17.96 12.66 25.28
CA SER A 35 -16.98 13.64 25.77
C SER A 35 -17.13 14.97 25.04
N GLU A 36 -17.07 16.09 25.76
CA GLU A 36 -16.98 17.43 25.13
C GLU A 36 -15.63 17.66 24.44
N TYR A 37 -14.62 16.84 24.78
CA TYR A 37 -13.27 16.86 24.23
C TYR A 37 -13.05 15.68 23.27
N ARG A 38 -12.32 15.90 22.17
CA ARG A 38 -12.09 14.96 21.07
C ARG A 38 -10.88 14.05 21.28
N TYR A 39 -9.77 14.53 21.83
CA TYR A 39 -8.52 13.77 21.89
C TYR A 39 -8.05 13.46 23.31
N GLY A 40 -8.40 14.31 24.28
CA GLY A 40 -8.10 14.05 25.68
C GLY A 40 -9.08 14.71 26.63
N ARG A 41 -8.58 15.25 27.74
CA ARG A 41 -9.36 16.02 28.72
C ARG A 41 -8.44 16.97 29.47
N PRO A 42 -8.94 18.12 29.95
CA PRO A 42 -8.16 19.00 30.79
C PRO A 42 -7.75 18.32 32.08
N VAL A 43 -6.55 18.66 32.57
CA VAL A 43 -6.04 18.20 33.87
C VAL A 43 -6.83 18.84 35.03
N TYR A 44 -7.29 20.07 34.85
CA TYR A 44 -8.04 20.83 35.85
C TYR A 44 -9.55 20.76 35.59
N GLU A 45 -10.34 20.66 36.65
CA GLU A 45 -11.81 20.60 36.56
C GLU A 45 -12.44 21.98 36.80
N GLY A 46 -13.28 22.44 35.87
CA GLY A 46 -13.94 23.74 35.98
C GLY A 46 -14.94 23.98 34.86
N THR A 47 -15.42 25.22 34.75
CA THR A 47 -16.28 25.61 33.64
C THR A 47 -15.43 25.67 32.37
N SER A 48 -15.64 24.72 31.47
CA SER A 48 -14.97 24.61 30.17
C SER A 48 -15.69 25.49 29.13
N THR A 49 -14.93 26.26 28.34
CA THR A 49 -15.46 27.06 27.25
C THR A 49 -14.55 26.93 26.03
N ALA A 50 -15.10 26.46 24.91
CA ALA A 50 -14.38 26.38 23.65
C ALA A 50 -13.98 27.78 23.16
N CYS A 51 -12.71 27.92 22.77
CA CYS A 51 -12.15 29.13 22.19
C CYS A 51 -12.28 29.19 20.66
N PHE A 52 -12.59 28.05 20.03
CA PHE A 52 -12.87 27.90 18.61
C PHE A 52 -14.20 27.15 18.41
N ASP A 53 -14.94 27.43 17.34
CA ASP A 53 -16.23 26.80 17.04
C ASP A 53 -16.13 25.27 16.89
N ASN A 54 -14.96 24.77 16.47
CA ASN A 54 -14.66 23.35 16.31
C ASN A 54 -13.97 22.72 17.54
N GLY A 55 -13.87 23.43 18.66
CA GLY A 55 -13.42 22.86 19.93
C GLY A 55 -11.94 22.49 19.99
N LEU A 56 -11.05 23.25 19.35
CA LEU A 56 -9.61 22.94 19.35
C LEU A 56 -8.88 23.32 20.65
N LEU A 57 -9.36 24.36 21.33
CA LEU A 57 -8.78 24.86 22.57
C LEU A 57 -9.92 25.20 23.53
N TYR A 58 -9.77 24.83 24.79
CA TYR A 58 -10.74 25.10 25.83
C TYR A 58 -10.12 25.97 26.91
N ARG A 59 -10.82 27.03 27.30
CA ARG A 59 -10.51 27.74 28.54
C ARG A 59 -11.26 27.07 29.67
N VAL A 60 -10.55 26.68 30.72
CA VAL A 60 -11.11 26.06 31.92
C VAL A 60 -10.97 27.02 33.09
N ILE A 61 -12.09 27.34 33.75
CA ILE A 61 -12.12 28.27 34.89
C ILE A 61 -12.51 27.51 36.16
N GLU A 62 -11.59 27.47 37.14
CA GLU A 62 -11.80 26.84 38.44
C GLU A 62 -12.33 27.87 39.45
N GLU A 63 -13.65 27.90 39.68
CA GLU A 63 -14.26 28.86 40.60
C GLU A 63 -13.81 28.68 42.06
N ARG A 64 -13.54 27.44 42.48
CA ARG A 64 -13.11 27.12 43.86
C ARG A 64 -11.69 27.58 44.20
N HIS A 65 -10.89 27.93 43.19
CA HIS A 65 -9.49 28.34 43.34
C HIS A 65 -9.27 29.81 42.94
N GLY A 66 -10.16 30.70 43.39
CA GLY A 66 -9.98 32.15 43.19
C GLY A 66 -10.17 32.59 41.74
N GLY A 67 -10.97 31.85 40.96
CA GLY A 67 -11.19 32.14 39.55
C GLY A 67 -9.94 31.87 38.70
N ARG A 68 -9.23 30.77 38.99
CA ARG A 68 -8.03 30.36 38.23
C ARG A 68 -8.42 29.96 36.82
N TRP A 69 -7.66 30.43 35.84
CA TRP A 69 -7.83 30.10 34.43
C TRP A 69 -6.71 29.16 33.99
N SER A 70 -7.08 28.20 33.18
CA SER A 70 -6.16 27.38 32.40
C SER A 70 -6.67 27.25 30.97
N PHE A 71 -5.77 26.84 30.07
CA PHE A 71 -6.08 26.53 28.69
C PHE A 71 -5.72 25.09 28.42
N TYR A 72 -6.67 24.32 27.90
CA TYR A 72 -6.48 22.95 27.45
C TYR A 72 -6.47 22.89 25.93
N ASN A 73 -5.35 22.42 25.39
CA ASN A 73 -5.19 22.21 23.95
C ASN A 73 -5.68 20.81 23.58
N ASP A 74 -6.91 20.72 23.08
CA ASP A 74 -7.50 19.47 22.59
C ASP A 74 -7.15 19.24 21.12
N THR A 75 -5.93 19.62 20.72
CA THR A 75 -5.38 19.23 19.43
C THR A 75 -4.12 18.42 19.66
N PRO A 76 -3.89 17.41 18.83
CA PRO A 76 -2.67 16.64 18.93
C PRO A 76 -1.54 17.27 18.10
N ASN A 77 -1.83 18.16 17.15
CA ASN A 77 -0.92 18.53 16.05
C ASN A 77 -0.58 20.03 15.94
N CYS A 78 -0.99 20.86 16.89
CA CYS A 78 -0.61 22.27 16.89
C CYS A 78 -0.34 22.79 18.30
N ILE A 79 0.52 23.80 18.38
CA ILE A 79 0.77 24.56 19.61
C ILE A 79 -0.19 25.75 19.60
N MET A 80 -0.95 25.90 20.68
CA MET A 80 -1.88 27.02 20.84
C MET A 80 -1.16 28.18 21.50
N ARG A 81 -0.90 29.25 20.73
CA ARG A 81 -0.39 30.50 21.29
C ARG A 81 -1.57 31.38 21.67
N VAL A 82 -1.73 31.57 22.98
CA VAL A 82 -2.82 32.33 23.57
C VAL A 82 -2.29 33.65 24.08
N GLU A 83 -2.85 34.75 23.58
CA GLU A 83 -2.61 36.10 24.09
C GLU A 83 -3.94 36.69 24.57
N VAL A 84 -3.99 37.15 25.81
CA VAL A 84 -5.17 37.80 26.37
C VAL A 84 -4.79 39.18 26.90
N ASN A 85 -5.46 40.21 26.40
CA ASN A 85 -5.34 41.58 26.87
C ASN A 85 -6.48 41.86 27.86
N PHE A 86 -6.11 42.11 29.12
CA PHE A 86 -6.99 42.48 30.20
C PHE A 86 -7.08 44.00 30.34
N LYS A 87 -8.31 44.52 30.40
CA LYS A 87 -8.59 45.96 30.53
C LYS A 87 -8.02 46.55 31.82
N PRO A 88 -7.73 47.87 31.84
CA PRO A 88 -7.28 48.57 33.06
C PRO A 88 -8.21 48.32 34.25
N GLY A 89 -7.64 48.05 35.42
CA GLY A 89 -8.37 47.71 36.65
C GLY A 89 -8.61 46.20 36.87
N SER A 90 -8.16 45.33 35.96
CA SER A 90 -8.17 43.88 36.18
C SER A 90 -7.10 43.46 37.19
N GLU A 91 -7.47 42.69 38.20
CA GLU A 91 -6.54 42.11 39.17
C GLU A 91 -6.17 40.69 38.73
N VAL A 92 -5.09 40.57 37.94
CA VAL A 92 -4.62 39.30 37.38
C VAL A 92 -3.18 39.01 37.75
N LYS A 93 -2.91 37.76 38.11
CA LYS A 93 -1.58 37.23 38.40
C LYS A 93 -1.29 36.08 37.43
N ALA A 94 -0.21 36.16 36.67
CA ALA A 94 0.22 35.07 35.80
C ALA A 94 0.64 33.82 36.61
N LEU A 95 0.34 32.65 36.05
CA LEU A 95 0.66 31.35 36.61
C LEU A 95 1.48 30.52 35.61
N GLY A 96 2.14 29.47 36.11
CA GLY A 96 2.89 28.54 35.27
C GLY A 96 3.97 29.23 34.43
N ASN A 97 3.98 28.93 33.14
CA ASN A 97 4.86 29.53 32.12
C ASN A 97 4.25 30.80 31.48
N THR A 98 3.13 31.31 31.98
CA THR A 98 2.48 32.50 31.42
C THR A 98 3.33 33.75 31.63
N SER A 99 3.60 34.45 30.54
CA SER A 99 4.26 35.75 30.56
C SER A 99 3.24 36.87 30.78
N LEU A 100 3.56 37.85 31.62
CA LEU A 100 2.70 39.02 31.89
C LEU A 100 3.46 40.32 31.64
N LYS A 101 2.86 41.19 30.83
CA LYS A 101 3.38 42.53 30.54
C LYS A 101 2.32 43.58 30.87
N LYS A 102 2.69 44.58 31.68
CA LYS A 102 1.83 45.74 31.95
C LYS A 102 2.10 46.82 30.91
N GLU A 103 1.04 47.38 30.34
CA GLU A 103 1.11 48.46 29.37
C GLU A 103 0.98 49.83 30.05
N SER A 104 1.38 50.88 29.35
CA SER A 104 1.39 52.25 29.87
C SER A 104 0.00 52.82 30.12
N ASP A 105 -1.04 52.25 29.51
CA ASP A 105 -2.45 52.60 29.69
C ASP A 105 -3.11 51.89 30.91
N GLY A 106 -2.35 51.05 31.62
CA GLY A 106 -2.82 50.28 32.78
C GLY A 106 -3.44 48.93 32.43
N SER A 107 -3.52 48.56 31.15
CA SER A 107 -3.89 47.20 30.72
C SER A 107 -2.77 46.19 31.00
N SER A 108 -3.11 44.91 31.01
CA SER A 108 -2.15 43.81 31.20
C SER A 108 -2.32 42.77 30.11
N VAL A 109 -1.24 42.45 29.41
CA VAL A 109 -1.21 41.41 28.38
C VAL A 109 -0.57 40.16 28.97
N CYS A 110 -1.27 39.03 28.88
CA CYS A 110 -0.76 37.73 29.29
C CYS A 110 -0.65 36.82 28.07
N THR A 111 0.48 36.12 27.94
CA THR A 111 0.74 35.21 26.81
C THR A 111 1.26 33.87 27.30
N VAL A 112 0.70 32.79 26.77
CA VAL A 112 1.10 31.39 27.03
C VAL A 112 1.12 30.59 25.74
N SER A 113 2.01 29.61 25.65
CA SER A 113 2.00 28.57 24.63
C SER A 113 1.50 27.28 25.28
N VAL A 114 0.49 26.65 24.70
CA VAL A 114 -0.08 25.39 25.20
C VAL A 114 0.24 24.31 24.18
N HIS A 115 1.09 23.35 24.55
CA HIS A 115 1.47 22.25 23.65
C HIS A 115 0.30 21.27 23.45
N PRO A 116 0.37 20.42 22.42
CA PRO A 116 -0.67 19.43 22.15
C PRO A 116 -1.09 18.61 23.37
N LEU A 117 -2.39 18.42 23.55
CA LEU A 117 -3.01 17.62 24.63
C LEU A 117 -2.65 18.06 26.06
N GLU A 118 -2.01 19.22 26.23
CA GLU A 118 -1.63 19.75 27.54
C GLU A 118 -2.65 20.74 28.09
N THR A 119 -2.64 20.87 29.42
CA THR A 119 -3.41 21.90 30.14
C THR A 119 -2.45 22.84 30.84
N GLU A 120 -2.39 24.09 30.37
CA GLU A 120 -1.49 25.09 30.91
C GLU A 120 -2.21 26.08 31.82
N LEU A 121 -1.60 26.36 32.96
CA LEU A 121 -2.09 27.39 33.88
C LEU A 121 -1.85 28.77 33.28
N PHE A 122 -2.88 29.62 33.32
CA PHE A 122 -2.81 30.93 32.70
C PHE A 122 -2.71 32.06 33.73
N ILE A 123 -3.81 32.30 34.44
CA ILE A 123 -3.90 33.38 35.44
C ILE A 123 -4.71 32.97 36.67
N GLU A 124 -4.56 33.73 37.75
CA GLU A 124 -5.44 33.75 38.92
C GLU A 124 -5.91 35.19 39.16
N GLY A 125 -7.18 35.38 39.51
CA GLY A 125 -7.73 36.68 39.88
C GLY A 125 -9.07 37.02 39.20
N SER A 126 -9.43 38.30 39.22
CA SER A 126 -10.74 38.79 38.76
C SER A 126 -10.59 39.73 37.56
N PRO A 127 -10.73 39.23 36.32
CA PRO A 127 -10.63 40.06 35.13
C PRO A 127 -11.87 40.94 34.94
N GLY A 128 -11.69 42.27 34.90
CA GLY A 128 -12.78 43.24 34.71
C GLY A 128 -13.28 43.34 33.25
N GLY A 129 -12.57 42.73 32.31
CA GLY A 129 -12.91 42.60 30.89
C GLY A 129 -11.66 42.32 30.05
N TYR A 130 -11.79 41.58 28.95
CA TYR A 130 -10.62 41.15 28.15
C TYR A 130 -10.94 40.98 26.67
N THR A 131 -9.89 40.94 25.84
CA THR A 131 -9.92 40.45 24.46
C THR A 131 -8.82 39.41 24.28
N SER A 132 -9.07 38.39 23.45
CA SER A 132 -8.12 37.31 23.19
C SER A 132 -7.70 37.26 21.73
N ASN A 133 -6.43 36.98 21.49
CA ASN A 133 -5.85 36.69 20.19
C ASN A 133 -5.18 35.31 20.30
N ILE A 134 -5.78 34.31 19.66
CA ILE A 134 -5.37 32.91 19.79
C ILE A 134 -4.97 32.41 18.40
N LYS A 135 -3.80 31.79 18.30
CA LYS A 135 -3.26 31.23 17.06
C LYS A 135 -2.89 29.77 17.26
N ALA A 136 -3.28 28.93 16.31
CA ALA A 136 -2.76 27.58 16.17
C ALA A 136 -1.50 27.62 15.30
N GLU A 137 -0.35 27.27 15.86
CA GLU A 137 0.92 27.16 15.15
C GLU A 137 1.28 25.67 14.97
N GLY A 138 1.83 25.27 13.82
CA GLY A 138 2.27 23.88 13.61
C GLY A 138 3.38 23.47 14.59
N LEU A 139 3.55 22.16 14.80
CA LEU A 139 4.64 21.65 15.65
C LEU A 139 6.01 22.11 15.14
N THR A 140 6.88 22.55 16.05
CA THR A 140 8.25 22.94 15.72
C THR A 140 9.16 21.73 15.64
N ASP A 141 10.27 21.85 14.89
CA ASP A 141 11.25 20.77 14.80
C ASP A 141 11.91 20.53 16.18
N GLU A 142 12.10 21.57 17.00
CA GLU A 142 12.63 21.43 18.37
C GLU A 142 11.70 20.59 19.26
N TYR A 143 10.38 20.82 19.21
CA TYR A 143 9.40 20.07 19.99
C TYR A 143 9.42 18.57 19.63
N LEU A 144 9.54 18.25 18.34
CA LEU A 144 9.64 16.86 17.88
C LEU A 144 10.94 16.20 18.34
N VAL A 145 12.05 16.95 18.41
CA VAL A 145 13.32 16.44 18.93
C VAL A 145 13.22 16.15 20.44
N ASP A 146 12.56 17.02 21.20
CA ASP A 146 12.35 16.80 22.64
C ASP A 146 11.52 15.53 22.89
N LEU A 147 10.43 15.32 22.15
CA LEU A 147 9.63 14.08 22.20
C LEU A 147 10.46 12.83 21.87
N VAL A 148 11.31 12.90 20.83
CA VAL A 148 12.22 11.78 20.48
C VAL A 148 13.15 11.42 21.64
N VAL A 149 13.62 12.41 22.40
CA VAL A 149 14.48 12.19 23.56
C VAL A 149 13.69 11.54 24.71
N GLU A 150 12.45 11.97 24.94
CA GLU A 150 11.57 11.42 25.97
C GLU A 150 11.17 9.96 25.67
N ASP A 151 10.75 9.67 24.44
CA ASP A 151 10.31 8.33 24.03
C ASP A 151 11.43 7.30 24.03
N LYS A 152 12.68 7.75 23.86
CA LYS A 152 13.85 6.89 23.79
C LYS A 152 14.03 6.05 25.05
N GLU A 153 13.74 6.58 26.23
CA GLU A 153 13.86 5.81 27.48
C GLU A 153 12.89 4.62 27.51
N THR A 154 11.68 4.80 26.98
CA THR A 154 10.66 3.74 26.89
C THR A 154 11.08 2.68 25.88
N ILE A 155 11.52 3.09 24.69
CA ILE A 155 12.00 2.19 23.64
C ILE A 155 13.20 1.37 24.13
N ASP A 156 14.22 2.03 24.70
CA ASP A 156 15.44 1.37 25.17
C ASP A 156 15.13 0.34 26.27
N LYS A 157 14.18 0.65 27.15
CA LYS A 157 13.72 -0.27 28.20
C LYS A 157 13.00 -1.49 27.62
N GLU A 158 12.00 -1.30 26.76
CA GLU A 158 11.27 -2.42 26.15
C GLU A 158 12.20 -3.31 25.31
N THR A 159 13.13 -2.70 24.58
CA THR A 159 14.15 -3.39 23.81
C THR A 159 15.05 -4.23 24.73
N TYR A 160 15.53 -3.65 25.83
CA TYR A 160 16.38 -4.34 26.80
C TYR A 160 15.66 -5.51 27.47
N ASP A 161 14.39 -5.33 27.86
CA ASP A 161 13.59 -6.38 28.48
C ASP A 161 13.43 -7.59 27.54
N LEU A 162 13.20 -7.36 26.24
CA LEU A 162 13.14 -8.43 25.25
C LEU A 162 14.52 -9.06 25.00
N TYR A 163 15.60 -8.27 24.97
CA TYR A 163 16.96 -8.81 24.86
C TYR A 163 17.32 -9.77 25.98
N GLN A 164 16.85 -9.54 27.22
CA GLN A 164 17.10 -10.46 28.33
C GLN A 164 16.42 -11.84 28.13
N LEU A 165 15.34 -11.90 27.33
CA LEU A 165 14.59 -13.13 27.11
C LEU A 165 15.17 -13.98 25.98
N VAL A 166 15.64 -13.36 24.88
CA VAL A 166 16.05 -14.09 23.66
C VAL A 166 17.49 -13.84 23.22
N GLY A 167 18.16 -12.82 23.76
CA GLY A 167 19.45 -12.35 23.26
C GLY A 167 19.32 -11.43 22.04
N LYS A 168 20.43 -10.76 21.69
CA LYS A 168 20.43 -9.73 20.63
C LYS A 168 20.27 -10.29 19.22
N ASP A 169 20.81 -11.48 18.97
CA ASP A 169 20.88 -12.07 17.63
C ASP A 169 19.68 -12.99 17.33
N ALA A 170 18.63 -12.93 18.15
CA ALA A 170 17.43 -13.71 17.96
C ALA A 170 16.68 -13.30 16.69
N SER A 171 16.14 -14.29 15.98
CA SER A 171 15.23 -14.05 14.86
C SER A 171 13.91 -13.42 15.32
N SER A 172 13.20 -12.74 14.41
CA SER A 172 11.88 -12.19 14.71
C SER A 172 10.90 -13.26 15.21
N ASP A 173 10.93 -14.49 14.67
CA ASP A 173 10.08 -15.59 15.14
C ASP A 173 10.44 -16.08 16.55
N GLU A 174 11.72 -16.11 16.92
CA GLU A 174 12.15 -16.44 18.29
C GLU A 174 11.71 -15.37 19.28
N ALA A 175 11.86 -14.09 18.91
CA ALA A 175 11.39 -12.96 19.70
C ALA A 175 9.87 -12.97 19.87
N VAL A 176 9.10 -13.23 18.81
CA VAL A 176 7.63 -13.38 18.88
C VAL A 176 7.22 -14.50 19.84
N LYS A 177 7.85 -15.67 19.77
CA LYS A 177 7.57 -16.78 20.70
C LYS A 177 7.82 -16.38 22.16
N ALA A 178 8.90 -15.65 22.43
CA ALA A 178 9.20 -15.17 23.77
C ALA A 178 8.21 -14.09 24.25
N CYS A 179 7.79 -13.17 23.38
CA CYS A 179 6.76 -12.19 23.67
C CYS A 179 5.45 -12.86 24.07
N LEU A 180 4.99 -13.84 23.28
CA LEU A 180 3.76 -14.59 23.55
C LEU A 180 3.83 -15.37 24.88
N ALA A 181 4.97 -15.99 25.17
CA ALA A 181 5.18 -16.77 26.39
C ALA A 181 5.25 -15.90 27.66
N ASN A 182 5.85 -14.71 27.58
CA ASN A 182 6.08 -13.84 28.73
C ASN A 182 5.10 -12.66 28.83
N LYS A 183 4.21 -12.49 27.84
CA LYS A 183 3.25 -11.38 27.75
C LYS A 183 3.93 -9.99 27.76
N VAL A 184 5.05 -9.89 27.07
CA VAL A 184 5.78 -8.61 26.87
C VAL A 184 5.53 -8.07 25.47
N LYS A 185 5.58 -6.74 25.31
CA LYS A 185 5.47 -6.09 24.01
C LYS A 185 6.63 -6.47 23.11
N PHE A 186 6.37 -6.59 21.81
CA PHE A 186 7.38 -6.94 20.82
C PHE A 186 8.12 -5.69 20.34
N VAL A 187 9.44 -5.78 20.29
CA VAL A 187 10.31 -4.81 19.62
C VAL A 187 11.08 -5.54 18.52
N ASP A 188 11.03 -4.99 17.31
CA ASP A 188 11.60 -5.62 16.13
C ASP A 188 13.10 -5.31 15.99
N PHE A 189 13.95 -6.24 16.41
CA PHE A 189 15.41 -6.06 16.30
C PHE A 189 15.93 -5.99 14.86
N ALA A 190 15.20 -6.55 13.90
CA ALA A 190 15.57 -6.51 12.49
C ALA A 190 15.17 -5.18 11.82
N PHE A 191 14.29 -4.41 12.46
CA PHE A 191 13.87 -3.09 12.00
C PHE A 191 13.61 -2.17 13.20
N PRO A 192 14.68 -1.78 13.93
CA PRO A 192 14.55 -1.13 15.22
C PRO A 192 13.82 0.22 15.12
N PRO A 193 13.06 0.61 16.16
CA PRO A 193 12.42 1.92 16.24
C PRO A 193 13.45 3.02 16.53
N GLU A 194 14.24 3.36 15.53
CA GLU A 194 15.23 4.44 15.59
C GLU A 194 15.23 5.30 14.32
N GLN A 195 15.83 6.50 14.42
CA GLN A 195 15.94 7.45 13.30
C GLN A 195 16.67 6.83 12.09
N GLN A 196 17.58 5.89 12.30
CA GLN A 196 18.30 5.21 11.22
C GLN A 196 17.34 4.45 10.29
N SER A 197 16.32 3.79 10.84
CA SER A 197 15.29 3.06 10.07
C SER A 197 14.45 3.99 9.18
N ILE A 198 14.35 5.27 9.56
CA ILE A 198 13.70 6.32 8.76
C ILE A 198 14.65 6.88 7.70
N GLN A 199 15.88 7.22 8.10
CA GLN A 199 16.84 7.99 7.29
C GLN A 199 17.58 7.16 6.24
N ILE A 200 17.85 5.87 6.50
CA ILE A 200 18.67 5.04 5.63
C ILE A 200 18.04 4.93 4.23
N GLY A 201 18.88 5.06 3.20
CA GLY A 201 18.44 5.06 1.79
C GLY A 201 17.93 6.41 1.27
N SER A 202 17.59 7.37 2.13
CA SER A 202 17.11 8.68 1.69
C SER A 202 18.25 9.55 1.14
N LEU A 203 17.98 10.24 0.03
CA LEU A 203 18.88 11.24 -0.57
C LEU A 203 18.88 12.58 0.19
N MET A 204 17.85 12.84 1.00
CA MET A 204 17.69 14.05 1.79
C MET A 204 17.71 13.75 3.28
N LYS A 205 18.14 14.73 4.08
CA LYS A 205 18.04 14.61 5.54
C LYS A 205 16.57 14.61 5.95
N MET A 206 16.14 13.53 6.56
CA MET A 206 14.81 13.37 7.13
C MET A 206 14.73 14.11 8.47
N LYS A 207 13.54 14.64 8.77
CA LYS A 207 13.27 15.21 10.08
C LYS A 207 13.34 14.13 11.15
N MET A 208 13.80 14.52 12.34
CA MET A 208 13.65 13.67 13.51
C MET A 208 12.21 13.71 13.96
N ILE A 209 11.61 12.54 14.11
CA ILE A 209 10.21 12.38 14.53
C ILE A 209 10.13 11.24 15.56
N PRO A 210 9.27 11.37 16.58
CA PRO A 210 9.11 10.33 17.58
C PRO A 210 8.58 9.04 16.96
N LEU A 211 9.02 7.91 17.51
CA LEU A 211 8.59 6.57 17.13
C LEU A 211 7.75 6.04 18.27
N GLU A 212 6.43 6.05 18.09
CA GLU A 212 5.48 5.85 19.17
C GLU A 212 4.58 4.66 18.89
N ARG A 213 4.19 3.95 19.96
CA ARG A 213 3.09 2.98 19.91
C ARG A 213 1.75 3.72 20.03
N PRO A 214 0.62 3.11 19.61
CA PRO A 214 -0.69 3.69 19.81
C PRO A 214 -1.00 4.10 21.25
N CYS A 215 -0.49 3.38 22.25
CA CYS A 215 -0.69 3.73 23.66
C CYS A 215 0.13 4.93 24.16
N MET A 216 1.09 5.42 23.37
CA MET A 216 1.91 6.60 23.71
C MET A 216 1.24 7.88 23.18
N TYR A 217 0.61 7.81 22.00
CA TYR A 217 0.01 8.99 21.37
C TYR A 217 -1.53 9.04 21.42
N LEU A 218 -2.22 7.95 21.84
CA LEU A 218 -3.66 7.93 22.07
C LEU A 218 -3.99 7.87 23.56
N SER A 219 -5.19 8.35 23.90
CA SER A 219 -5.76 8.12 25.24
C SER A 219 -5.90 6.64 25.54
N TYR A 220 -5.88 6.27 26.83
CA TYR A 220 -6.01 4.87 27.26
C TYR A 220 -7.27 4.16 26.71
N GLU A 221 -8.39 4.88 26.58
CA GLU A 221 -9.63 4.30 26.04
C GLU A 221 -9.59 4.14 24.51
N ASN A 222 -8.96 5.07 23.79
CA ASN A 222 -8.79 4.95 22.34
C ASN A 222 -7.75 3.87 21.98
N ALA A 223 -6.66 3.77 22.74
CA ALA A 223 -5.62 2.76 22.53
C ALA A 223 -6.16 1.32 22.61
N LYS A 224 -7.17 1.04 23.43
CA LYS A 224 -7.84 -0.28 23.50
C LYS A 224 -8.62 -0.64 22.23
N GLN A 225 -8.98 0.36 21.45
CA GLN A 225 -9.84 0.19 20.27
C GLN A 225 -9.05 0.20 18.97
N VAL A 226 -7.72 0.21 19.05
CA VAL A 226 -6.84 0.09 17.90
C VAL A 226 -7.08 -1.25 17.20
N ARG A 227 -7.29 -1.21 15.89
CA ARG A 227 -7.45 -2.39 15.03
C ARG A 227 -6.73 -2.17 13.70
N LEU A 228 -6.50 -3.25 12.96
CA LEU A 228 -6.01 -3.15 11.58
C LEU A 228 -7.06 -2.49 10.70
N PHE A 229 -8.28 -3.03 10.65
CA PHE A 229 -9.39 -2.54 9.84
C PHE A 229 -10.53 -2.13 10.77
N ARG A 230 -10.63 -0.85 11.12
CA ARG A 230 -11.67 -0.33 12.02
C ARG A 230 -12.77 0.36 11.23
N SER A 231 -12.37 1.19 10.27
CA SER A 231 -13.24 1.91 9.34
C SER A 231 -13.46 1.14 8.02
N GLY A 232 -12.93 -0.09 7.96
CA GLY A 232 -12.94 -0.95 6.79
C GLY A 232 -11.96 -0.52 5.70
N VAL A 233 -11.63 -1.46 4.82
CA VAL A 233 -10.73 -1.18 3.70
C VAL A 233 -11.49 -0.42 2.61
N HIS A 234 -11.07 0.81 2.36
CA HIS A 234 -11.56 1.62 1.25
C HIS A 234 -10.48 2.59 0.77
N PRO A 235 -10.32 2.83 -0.55
CA PRO A 235 -9.30 3.74 -1.08
C PRO A 235 -9.36 5.16 -0.49
N ASN A 236 -10.57 5.69 -0.26
CA ASN A 236 -10.77 7.04 0.30
C ASN A 236 -10.35 7.17 1.77
N ASN A 237 -10.14 6.06 2.47
CA ASN A 237 -9.69 6.07 3.87
C ASN A 237 -8.15 6.18 3.96
N ILE A 238 -7.43 6.23 2.84
CA ILE A 238 -5.97 6.23 2.83
C ILE A 238 -5.44 7.66 2.70
N ASP A 239 -4.42 7.96 3.48
CA ASP A 239 -3.63 9.19 3.40
C ASP A 239 -2.15 8.79 3.32
N GLU A 240 -1.44 9.24 2.28
CA GLU A 240 -0.03 8.92 2.04
C GLU A 240 0.93 9.58 3.04
N GLY A 241 0.51 10.64 3.72
CA GLY A 241 1.39 11.41 4.57
C GLY A 241 2.54 12.07 3.79
N ASP A 242 3.69 12.24 4.44
CA ASP A 242 4.76 13.13 3.95
C ASP A 242 6.08 12.42 3.60
N LEU A 243 6.04 11.12 3.25
CA LEU A 243 7.26 10.36 2.95
C LEU A 243 7.77 10.54 1.51
N GLY A 244 6.86 10.64 0.54
CA GLY A 244 7.19 10.69 -0.90
C GLY A 244 7.19 9.33 -1.59
N ASP A 245 6.41 8.38 -1.07
CA ASP A 245 6.21 7.03 -1.61
C ASP A 245 4.81 6.87 -2.25
N SER A 246 4.25 7.93 -2.81
CA SER A 246 2.93 7.97 -3.48
C SER A 246 2.71 6.85 -4.52
N TRP A 247 3.79 6.34 -5.12
CA TRP A 247 3.75 5.17 -6.01
C TRP A 247 3.30 3.89 -5.28
N PHE A 248 3.79 3.67 -4.06
CA PHE A 248 3.46 2.53 -3.23
C PHE A 248 2.08 2.71 -2.60
N ILE A 249 1.82 3.86 -1.96
CA ILE A 249 0.51 4.11 -1.35
C ILE A 249 -0.59 4.19 -2.41
N GLY A 250 -0.29 4.70 -3.61
CA GLY A 250 -1.22 4.66 -4.74
C GLY A 250 -1.51 3.26 -5.26
N ALA A 251 -0.52 2.35 -5.25
CA ALA A 251 -0.75 0.94 -5.54
C ALA A 251 -1.61 0.27 -4.45
N VAL A 252 -1.36 0.58 -3.17
CA VAL A 252 -2.18 0.12 -2.05
C VAL A 252 -3.62 0.61 -2.17
N ALA A 253 -3.82 1.89 -2.52
CA ALA A 253 -5.15 2.45 -2.76
C ALA A 253 -5.86 1.81 -3.96
N ALA A 254 -5.13 1.49 -5.03
CA ALA A 254 -5.69 0.77 -6.16
C ALA A 254 -6.10 -0.67 -5.79
N LEU A 255 -5.31 -1.37 -4.97
CA LEU A 255 -5.66 -2.70 -4.47
C LEU A 255 -6.84 -2.65 -3.48
N ALA A 256 -7.01 -1.55 -2.74
CA ALA A 256 -8.12 -1.37 -1.79
C ALA A 256 -9.51 -1.33 -2.45
N GLU A 257 -9.60 -1.22 -3.78
CA GLU A 257 -10.83 -1.51 -4.53
C GLU A 257 -11.26 -2.99 -4.41
N PHE A 258 -10.36 -3.87 -3.93
CA PHE A 258 -10.59 -5.26 -3.59
C PHE A 258 -10.30 -5.50 -2.09
N PRO A 259 -11.20 -5.10 -1.17
CA PRO A 259 -10.99 -5.15 0.28
C PRO A 259 -10.46 -6.48 0.81
N ASP A 260 -10.99 -7.60 0.32
CA ASP A 260 -10.58 -8.93 0.78
C ASP A 260 -9.13 -9.24 0.44
N ARG A 261 -8.60 -8.70 -0.66
CA ARG A 261 -7.18 -8.86 -1.03
C ARG A 261 -6.26 -8.11 -0.09
N VAL A 262 -6.68 -6.94 0.38
CA VAL A 262 -5.96 -6.22 1.42
C VAL A 262 -6.03 -6.98 2.74
N ARG A 263 -7.18 -7.53 3.11
CA ARG A 263 -7.32 -8.37 4.32
C ARG A 263 -6.42 -9.60 4.27
N ASP A 264 -6.36 -10.28 3.12
CA ASP A 264 -5.54 -11.48 2.90
C ASP A 264 -4.05 -11.24 3.17
N ILE A 265 -3.53 -10.04 2.89
CA ILE A 265 -2.13 -9.65 3.19
C ILE A 265 -1.80 -9.75 4.69
N PHE A 266 -2.78 -9.52 5.57
CA PHE A 266 -2.58 -9.47 7.02
C PHE A 266 -2.98 -10.76 7.75
N ARG A 267 -3.48 -11.77 7.04
CA ARG A 267 -3.95 -12.99 7.69
C ARG A 267 -2.79 -13.76 8.29
N HIS A 268 -3.01 -14.23 9.51
CA HIS A 268 -2.02 -15.00 10.23
C HIS A 268 -1.85 -16.39 9.58
N PRO A 269 -0.61 -16.86 9.34
CA PRO A 269 -0.35 -18.10 8.60
C PRO A 269 -0.85 -19.37 9.32
N VAL A 270 -0.94 -19.35 10.65
CA VAL A 270 -1.38 -20.51 11.46
C VAL A 270 -2.88 -20.50 11.78
N SER A 271 -3.37 -19.47 12.49
CA SER A 271 -4.79 -19.36 12.82
C SER A 271 -5.18 -17.94 13.26
N ILE A 272 -6.48 -17.65 13.19
CA ILE A 272 -7.08 -16.41 13.71
C ILE A 272 -6.71 -16.17 15.19
N ALA A 273 -6.72 -17.22 16.02
CA ALA A 273 -6.46 -17.11 17.45
C ALA A 273 -5.01 -16.69 17.75
N GLU A 274 -4.04 -17.19 16.97
CA GLU A 274 -2.65 -16.77 17.10
C GLU A 274 -2.47 -15.32 16.63
N GLY A 275 -3.10 -14.94 15.51
CA GLY A 275 -3.09 -13.55 15.04
C GLY A 275 -3.62 -12.54 16.08
N LYS A 276 -4.69 -12.89 16.80
CA LYS A 276 -5.22 -12.02 17.88
C LYS A 276 -4.24 -11.88 19.04
N LYS A 277 -3.63 -12.98 19.50
CA LYS A 277 -2.62 -12.94 20.58
C LYS A 277 -1.38 -12.13 20.21
N GLU A 278 -0.93 -12.24 18.95
CA GLU A 278 0.18 -11.45 18.43
C GLU A 278 -0.15 -9.94 18.45
N ARG A 279 -1.30 -9.55 17.90
CA ARG A 279 -1.72 -8.14 17.86
C ARG A 279 -1.91 -7.50 19.24
N GLU A 280 -2.36 -8.26 20.25
CA GLU A 280 -2.42 -7.77 21.64
C GLU A 280 -1.05 -7.31 22.17
N LEU A 281 0.03 -7.94 21.70
CA LEU A 281 1.41 -7.63 22.08
C LEU A 281 2.11 -6.66 21.10
N GLY A 282 1.35 -6.07 20.17
CA GLY A 282 1.88 -5.14 19.17
C GLY A 282 2.65 -5.83 18.04
N ILE A 283 2.38 -7.11 17.78
CA ILE A 283 3.00 -7.89 16.70
C ILE A 283 2.05 -7.93 15.51
N TYR A 284 2.56 -7.59 14.33
CA TYR A 284 1.81 -7.62 13.08
C TYR A 284 2.57 -8.39 12.01
N ARG A 285 1.82 -9.14 11.20
CA ARG A 285 2.34 -9.90 10.07
C ARG A 285 1.78 -9.35 8.76
N VAL A 286 2.64 -9.20 7.77
CA VAL A 286 2.31 -8.69 6.44
C VAL A 286 2.93 -9.62 5.40
N THR A 287 2.11 -10.16 4.51
CA THR A 287 2.54 -11.08 3.46
C THR A 287 2.84 -10.32 2.16
N PHE A 288 4.05 -10.46 1.63
CA PHE A 288 4.46 -9.88 0.34
C PHE A 288 4.99 -10.97 -0.60
N ASN A 289 4.80 -10.81 -1.91
CA ASN A 289 5.50 -11.57 -2.94
C ASN A 289 6.74 -10.80 -3.42
N LYS A 290 7.85 -10.90 -2.69
CA LYS A 290 9.07 -10.19 -3.02
C LYS A 290 9.97 -11.02 -3.94
N ASN A 291 10.41 -10.45 -5.05
CA ASN A 291 11.26 -11.12 -6.06
C ASN A 291 10.64 -12.44 -6.57
N GLY A 292 9.31 -12.50 -6.66
CA GLY A 292 8.57 -13.71 -7.04
C GLY A 292 8.36 -14.71 -5.90
N TRP A 293 8.85 -14.45 -4.68
CA TRP A 293 8.79 -15.36 -3.53
C TRP A 293 7.92 -14.78 -2.41
N TRP A 294 7.00 -15.59 -1.86
CA TRP A 294 6.16 -15.14 -0.75
C TRP A 294 6.93 -15.09 0.57
N LEU A 295 6.80 -13.99 1.29
CA LEU A 295 7.47 -13.70 2.56
C LEU A 295 6.44 -13.24 3.59
N ASN A 296 6.57 -13.71 4.82
CA ASN A 296 5.80 -13.20 5.96
C ASN A 296 6.69 -12.25 6.76
N VAL A 297 6.33 -10.97 6.75
CA VAL A 297 7.12 -9.90 7.37
C VAL A 297 6.49 -9.54 8.71
N ILE A 298 7.25 -9.74 9.78
CA ILE A 298 6.83 -9.40 11.14
C ILE A 298 7.31 -7.98 11.45
N VAL A 299 6.45 -7.12 12.00
CA VAL A 299 6.81 -5.79 12.49
C VAL A 299 6.12 -5.50 13.83
N ASP A 300 6.72 -4.62 14.64
CA ASP A 300 6.05 -4.05 15.81
C ASP A 300 5.18 -2.82 15.46
N ASP A 301 4.45 -2.27 16.43
CA ASP A 301 3.60 -1.06 16.27
C ASP A 301 4.25 0.27 16.65
N TYR A 302 5.59 0.36 16.73
CA TYR A 302 6.25 1.66 16.76
C TYR A 302 6.17 2.33 15.39
N LEU A 303 5.44 3.43 15.27
CA LEU A 303 5.28 4.17 14.03
C LEU A 303 5.91 5.55 14.15
N PRO A 304 6.50 6.10 13.06
CA PRO A 304 6.90 7.49 13.04
C PRO A 304 5.65 8.35 13.20
N CYS A 305 5.54 9.07 14.30
CA CYS A 305 4.35 9.84 14.67
C CYS A 305 4.66 11.33 14.70
N ALA A 306 3.65 12.12 14.37
CA ALA A 306 3.67 13.54 14.63
C ALA A 306 2.24 14.02 14.76
N GLY A 307 1.98 14.74 15.84
CA GLY A 307 0.67 15.30 16.06
C GLY A 307 -0.38 14.26 16.45
N GLY A 308 -0.04 13.31 17.34
CA GLY A 308 -0.93 12.29 17.89
C GLY A 308 -1.46 11.27 16.88
N ARG A 309 -0.74 11.06 15.79
CA ARG A 309 -1.05 10.07 14.75
C ARG A 309 0.20 9.72 13.93
N PRO A 310 0.18 8.62 13.16
CA PRO A 310 1.27 8.28 12.24
C PRO A 310 1.53 9.41 11.22
N LYS A 311 2.80 9.68 10.93
CA LYS A 311 3.26 10.80 10.09
C LYS A 311 3.29 10.45 8.60
N PHE A 312 3.72 9.25 8.27
CA PHE A 312 3.73 8.73 6.90
C PHE A 312 2.34 8.16 6.54
N ALA A 313 2.28 7.07 5.79
CA ALA A 313 1.00 6.52 5.37
C ALA A 313 0.13 6.12 6.56
N ARG A 314 -1.16 6.45 6.51
CA ARG A 314 -2.11 6.30 7.61
C ARG A 314 -3.54 6.17 7.13
N SER A 315 -4.43 5.76 8.03
CA SER A 315 -5.85 6.00 7.85
C SER A 315 -6.14 7.50 8.01
N LYS A 316 -6.97 8.01 7.11
CA LYS A 316 -7.20 9.44 6.89
C LYS A 316 -7.99 10.10 8.02
N HIS A 317 -9.00 9.40 8.51
CA HIS A 317 -9.97 9.93 9.47
C HIS A 317 -9.92 9.22 10.83
N ASP A 318 -9.28 8.05 10.90
CA ASP A 318 -9.31 7.18 12.09
C ASP A 318 -7.88 6.88 12.58
N PRO A 319 -7.38 7.59 13.60
CA PRO A 319 -6.04 7.34 14.13
C PRO A 319 -5.91 6.01 14.91
N MET A 320 -7.02 5.30 15.12
CA MET A 320 -7.04 3.95 15.73
C MET A 320 -7.00 2.83 14.67
N GLU A 321 -7.05 3.18 13.37
CA GLU A 321 -6.92 2.25 12.27
C GLU A 321 -5.49 2.19 11.73
N MET A 322 -4.90 1.01 11.76
CA MET A 322 -3.43 0.85 11.61
C MET A 322 -2.98 0.16 10.33
N TRP A 323 -3.87 -0.43 9.53
CA TRP A 323 -3.46 -1.29 8.42
C TRP A 323 -2.56 -0.57 7.40
N VAL A 324 -2.86 0.69 7.06
CA VAL A 324 -2.06 1.47 6.09
C VAL A 324 -0.63 1.66 6.60
N SER A 325 -0.48 2.11 7.85
CA SER A 325 0.82 2.39 8.45
C SER A 325 1.64 1.14 8.69
N ILE A 326 1.01 0.03 9.07
CA ILE A 326 1.68 -1.26 9.26
C ILE A 326 2.12 -1.84 7.91
N LEU A 327 1.31 -1.69 6.84
CA LEU A 327 1.67 -2.12 5.49
C LEU A 327 2.90 -1.37 4.98
N GLU A 328 2.91 -0.04 5.10
CA GLU A 328 4.04 0.82 4.72
C GLU A 328 5.29 0.50 5.53
N LYS A 329 5.17 0.34 6.86
CA LYS A 329 6.30 -0.05 7.71
C LYS A 329 6.90 -1.40 7.29
N ALA A 330 6.05 -2.41 7.06
CA ALA A 330 6.53 -3.72 6.64
C ALA A 330 7.19 -3.68 5.26
N TYR A 331 6.68 -2.81 4.36
CA TYR A 331 7.30 -2.57 3.06
C TYR A 331 8.66 -1.87 3.20
N ALA A 332 8.75 -0.84 4.04
CA ALA A 332 10.02 -0.20 4.38
C ALA A 332 11.03 -1.21 4.94
N LYS A 333 10.60 -2.12 5.83
CA LYS A 333 11.44 -3.18 6.40
C LYS A 333 12.02 -4.11 5.33
N ILE A 334 11.23 -4.63 4.39
CA ILE A 334 11.77 -5.54 3.35
C ILE A 334 12.74 -4.86 2.39
N HIS A 335 12.68 -3.53 2.29
CA HIS A 335 13.60 -2.72 1.49
C HIS A 335 14.74 -2.13 2.31
N GLY A 336 14.77 -2.36 3.63
CA GLY A 336 15.84 -1.96 4.53
C GLY A 336 15.71 -0.55 5.14
N GLY A 337 14.59 0.16 4.94
CA GLY A 337 14.36 1.50 5.49
C GLY A 337 13.31 2.30 4.74
N TYR A 338 12.70 3.29 5.42
CA TYR A 338 11.71 4.18 4.81
C TYR A 338 12.32 5.03 3.69
N GLY A 339 13.58 5.44 3.83
CA GLY A 339 14.28 6.20 2.79
C GLY A 339 14.43 5.44 1.47
N PHE A 340 14.44 4.10 1.50
CA PHE A 340 14.51 3.30 0.28
C PHE A 340 13.19 3.26 -0.48
N ILE A 341 12.03 3.46 0.15
CA ILE A 341 10.72 3.37 -0.54
C ILE A 341 10.27 4.70 -1.16
N ILE A 342 11.08 5.76 -1.05
CA ILE A 342 10.82 7.05 -1.73
C ILE A 342 10.97 6.85 -3.24
N ALA A 343 9.89 7.16 -3.97
CA ALA A 343 9.73 6.97 -5.41
C ALA A 343 9.89 5.52 -5.93
N GLY A 344 9.15 5.19 -6.98
CA GLY A 344 9.16 3.88 -7.61
C GLY A 344 8.06 3.72 -8.66
N ASP A 345 7.86 2.48 -9.10
CA ASP A 345 6.86 2.12 -10.11
C ASP A 345 5.68 1.40 -9.44
N PRO A 346 4.45 1.95 -9.48
CA PRO A 346 3.29 1.35 -8.81
C PRO A 346 2.99 -0.09 -9.24
N LEU A 347 3.38 -0.50 -10.46
CA LEU A 347 3.20 -1.89 -10.90
C LEU A 347 4.11 -2.86 -10.15
N HIS A 348 5.31 -2.41 -9.77
CA HIS A 348 6.20 -3.19 -8.91
C HIS A 348 5.61 -3.33 -7.49
N ALA A 349 4.99 -2.26 -6.97
CA ALA A 349 4.31 -2.33 -5.68
C ALA A 349 3.14 -3.30 -5.74
N LEU A 350 2.29 -3.23 -6.79
CA LEU A 350 1.18 -4.15 -7.00
C LEU A 350 1.64 -5.61 -7.08
N GLN A 351 2.75 -5.89 -7.77
CA GLN A 351 3.37 -7.23 -7.76
C GLN A 351 3.76 -7.64 -6.33
N ASP A 352 4.46 -6.78 -5.59
CA ASP A 352 4.97 -7.10 -4.26
C ASP A 352 3.83 -7.35 -3.24
N ILE A 353 2.69 -6.65 -3.34
CA ILE A 353 1.57 -6.80 -2.40
C ILE A 353 0.52 -7.85 -2.82
N SER A 354 0.57 -8.35 -4.06
CA SER A 354 -0.48 -9.23 -4.58
C SER A 354 0.00 -10.51 -5.25
N GLY A 355 1.26 -10.56 -5.69
CA GLY A 355 1.83 -11.68 -6.45
C GLY A 355 1.20 -11.93 -7.82
N TYR A 356 0.33 -11.03 -8.31
CA TYR A 356 -0.21 -11.09 -9.67
C TYR A 356 0.76 -10.46 -10.66
N PRO A 357 0.80 -10.94 -11.92
CA PRO A 357 1.60 -10.31 -12.94
C PRO A 357 1.07 -8.91 -13.26
N CYS A 358 1.97 -8.05 -13.69
CA CYS A 358 1.66 -6.68 -14.10
C CYS A 358 2.31 -6.36 -15.46
N SER A 359 1.60 -5.62 -16.30
CA SER A 359 2.12 -5.13 -17.59
C SER A 359 2.06 -3.61 -17.63
N SER A 360 3.18 -3.00 -18.01
CA SER A 360 3.27 -1.55 -18.27
C SER A 360 2.92 -1.25 -19.72
N PHE A 361 2.06 -0.26 -19.92
CA PHE A 361 1.65 0.23 -21.23
C PHE A 361 2.12 1.66 -21.48
N ASN A 362 3.15 2.13 -20.77
CA ASN A 362 3.67 3.50 -20.88
C ASN A 362 4.07 3.87 -22.32
N ASN A 363 4.75 2.96 -23.04
CA ASN A 363 5.13 3.19 -24.43
C ASN A 363 3.90 3.26 -25.35
N ALA A 364 2.96 2.32 -25.18
CA ALA A 364 1.70 2.32 -25.95
C ALA A 364 0.86 3.58 -25.69
N LEU A 365 0.85 4.09 -24.45
CA LEU A 365 0.19 5.34 -24.10
C LEU A 365 0.88 6.56 -24.73
N ALA A 366 2.22 6.57 -24.77
CA ALA A 366 2.97 7.62 -25.44
C ALA A 366 2.68 7.63 -26.95
N GLU A 367 2.61 6.46 -27.59
CA GLU A 367 2.23 6.31 -29.00
C GLU A 367 0.77 6.70 -29.25
N ALA A 368 -0.15 6.39 -28.33
CA ALA A 368 -1.55 6.76 -28.40
C ALA A 368 -1.79 8.27 -28.54
N ARG A 369 -0.86 9.11 -28.05
CA ARG A 369 -0.92 10.58 -28.23
C ARG A 369 -0.86 11.00 -29.69
N VAL A 370 -0.27 10.16 -30.55
CA VAL A 370 -0.11 10.41 -31.99
C VAL A 370 -1.14 9.62 -32.79
N THR A 371 -1.40 8.37 -32.40
CA THR A 371 -2.25 7.45 -33.17
C THR A 371 -3.71 7.44 -32.75
N GLY A 372 -4.06 8.06 -31.62
CA GLY A 372 -5.38 7.97 -30.98
C GLY A 372 -5.57 6.72 -30.11
N GLY A 373 -4.64 5.74 -30.17
CA GLY A 373 -4.57 4.62 -29.23
C GLY A 373 -5.78 3.69 -29.20
N GLU A 374 -6.39 3.41 -30.36
CA GLU A 374 -7.62 2.58 -30.41
C GLU A 374 -7.39 1.15 -29.89
N GLU A 375 -6.30 0.50 -30.30
CA GLU A 375 -5.95 -0.85 -29.85
C GLU A 375 -5.74 -0.92 -28.34
N LEU A 376 -5.02 0.06 -27.78
CA LEU A 376 -4.78 0.16 -26.34
C LEU A 376 -6.10 0.34 -25.57
N PHE A 377 -7.01 1.17 -26.07
CA PHE A 377 -8.33 1.33 -25.46
C PHE A 377 -9.13 0.03 -25.48
N GLU A 378 -9.15 -0.71 -26.59
CA GLU A 378 -9.87 -1.99 -26.69
C GLU A 378 -9.28 -3.05 -25.74
N HIS A 379 -7.96 -3.09 -25.58
CA HIS A 379 -7.31 -3.95 -24.57
C HIS A 379 -7.80 -3.59 -23.16
N PHE A 380 -7.77 -2.31 -22.79
CA PHE A 380 -8.23 -1.87 -21.47
C PHE A 380 -9.74 -2.11 -21.26
N LEU A 381 -10.56 -1.94 -22.29
CA LEU A 381 -11.98 -2.29 -22.25
C LEU A 381 -12.17 -3.78 -21.95
N GLN A 382 -11.41 -4.65 -22.62
CA GLN A 382 -11.44 -6.09 -22.38
C GLN A 382 -10.95 -6.44 -20.97
N TYR A 383 -9.85 -5.85 -20.50
CA TYR A 383 -9.30 -6.08 -19.16
C TYR A 383 -10.25 -5.60 -18.05
N SER A 384 -10.89 -4.46 -18.23
CA SER A 384 -11.91 -3.96 -17.31
C SER A 384 -13.09 -4.93 -17.20
N ARG A 385 -13.54 -5.51 -18.33
CA ARG A 385 -14.60 -6.54 -18.36
C ARG A 385 -14.20 -7.84 -17.68
N LEU A 386 -12.93 -8.25 -17.82
CA LEU A 386 -12.36 -9.42 -17.13
C LEU A 386 -12.14 -9.18 -15.62
N GLY A 387 -12.28 -7.94 -15.15
CA GLY A 387 -12.08 -7.58 -13.74
C GLY A 387 -10.62 -7.32 -13.36
N TYR A 388 -9.73 -7.19 -14.34
CA TYR A 388 -8.34 -6.80 -14.08
C TYR A 388 -8.25 -5.35 -13.61
N LEU A 389 -7.26 -5.08 -12.75
CA LEU A 389 -7.04 -3.75 -12.19
C LEU A 389 -6.24 -2.90 -13.17
N VAL A 390 -6.87 -1.87 -13.73
CA VAL A 390 -6.22 -0.90 -14.60
C VAL A 390 -5.87 0.35 -13.77
N ILE A 391 -4.65 0.84 -13.91
CA ILE A 391 -4.17 2.06 -13.24
C ILE A 391 -3.59 3.06 -14.24
N PHE A 392 -3.69 4.34 -13.89
CA PHE A 392 -3.02 5.44 -14.58
C PHE A 392 -2.17 6.25 -13.61
N VAL A 393 -1.08 6.80 -14.12
CA VAL A 393 -0.09 7.54 -13.35
C VAL A 393 0.00 8.97 -13.89
N ALA A 394 -0.29 9.94 -13.03
CA ALA A 394 -0.17 11.34 -13.37
C ALA A 394 1.30 11.75 -13.50
N PRO A 395 1.63 12.70 -14.39
CA PRO A 395 2.99 13.22 -14.52
C PRO A 395 3.51 13.76 -13.18
N THR A 396 4.78 13.49 -12.87
CA THR A 396 5.44 14.11 -11.71
C THR A 396 5.61 15.63 -11.93
N ARG A 397 5.87 16.36 -10.86
CA ARG A 397 6.15 17.81 -10.93
C ARG A 397 7.34 18.12 -11.84
N GLU A 398 8.35 17.26 -11.84
CA GLU A 398 9.52 17.35 -12.71
C GLU A 398 9.17 17.07 -14.18
N ALA A 399 8.31 16.07 -14.43
CA ALA A 399 7.83 15.74 -15.77
C ALA A 399 6.99 16.89 -16.36
N LEU A 400 6.13 17.53 -15.56
CA LEU A 400 5.35 18.69 -15.98
C LEU A 400 6.25 19.87 -16.40
N LYS A 401 7.30 20.16 -15.62
CA LYS A 401 8.25 21.26 -15.88
C LYS A 401 9.12 21.02 -17.12
N SER A 402 9.43 19.76 -17.42
CA SER A 402 10.32 19.38 -18.53
C SER A 402 9.60 19.16 -19.87
N ALA A 403 8.27 19.02 -19.88
CA ALA A 403 7.50 18.86 -21.11
C ALA A 403 7.59 20.09 -22.02
N ALA A 404 7.75 19.87 -23.33
CA ALA A 404 7.76 20.94 -24.33
C ALA A 404 6.39 21.65 -24.34
N GLY A 405 6.37 22.91 -23.89
CA GLY A 405 5.14 23.68 -23.68
C GLY A 405 4.69 23.82 -22.23
N GLY A 406 5.45 23.25 -21.28
CA GLY A 406 5.35 23.46 -19.83
C GLY A 406 3.94 23.71 -19.32
N ARG A 407 3.15 22.65 -19.10
CA ARG A 407 1.89 22.84 -18.37
C ARG A 407 2.26 23.36 -16.99
N ASP A 408 1.72 24.53 -16.67
CA ASP A 408 1.86 25.09 -15.34
C ASP A 408 1.28 24.10 -14.33
N GLU A 409 2.02 23.85 -13.25
CA GLU A 409 1.61 22.95 -12.17
C GLU A 409 0.24 23.40 -11.62
N SER A 410 0.06 24.71 -11.47
CA SER A 410 -1.21 25.28 -11.00
C SER A 410 -2.37 25.00 -11.97
N ALA A 411 -2.10 24.98 -13.28
CA ALA A 411 -3.10 24.68 -14.29
C ALA A 411 -3.46 23.18 -14.32
N TYR A 412 -2.49 22.30 -14.05
CA TYR A 412 -2.76 20.86 -13.91
C TYR A 412 -3.58 20.59 -12.66
N GLU A 413 -3.20 21.16 -11.52
CA GLU A 413 -3.93 20.99 -10.25
C GLU A 413 -5.33 21.61 -10.30
N ALA A 414 -5.54 22.69 -11.06
CA ALA A 414 -6.87 23.28 -11.31
C ALA A 414 -7.84 22.34 -12.04
N THR A 415 -7.34 21.26 -12.64
CA THR A 415 -8.20 20.20 -13.20
C THR A 415 -8.82 19.30 -12.13
N GLY A 416 -8.29 19.30 -10.90
CA GLY A 416 -8.63 18.36 -9.84
C GLY A 416 -7.73 17.12 -9.78
N LEU A 417 -6.76 16.99 -10.69
CA LEU A 417 -5.74 15.94 -10.68
C LEU A 417 -4.50 16.38 -9.90
N ARG A 418 -3.97 15.50 -9.06
CA ARG A 418 -2.69 15.66 -8.35
C ARG A 418 -1.54 15.05 -9.15
N ALA A 419 -0.47 15.82 -9.35
CA ALA A 419 0.73 15.42 -10.06
C ALA A 419 1.48 14.29 -9.31
N GLY A 420 2.06 13.33 -10.03
CA GLY A 420 2.86 12.23 -9.46
C GLY A 420 2.07 11.17 -8.68
N HIS A 421 0.74 11.15 -8.83
CA HIS A 421 -0.15 10.23 -8.12
C HIS A 421 -0.74 9.15 -9.04
N VAL A 422 -1.15 8.05 -8.42
CA VAL A 422 -1.78 6.89 -9.08
C VAL A 422 -3.30 6.97 -8.94
N TYR A 423 -4.01 6.55 -9.98
CA TYR A 423 -5.47 6.50 -10.04
C TYR A 423 -5.91 5.14 -10.57
N SER A 424 -6.87 4.50 -9.91
CA SER A 424 -7.50 3.26 -10.40
C SER A 424 -8.63 3.59 -11.37
N VAL A 425 -8.83 2.72 -12.37
CA VAL A 425 -9.97 2.78 -13.28
C VAL A 425 -11.00 1.75 -12.83
N LEU A 426 -12.18 2.23 -12.42
CA LEU A 426 -13.28 1.41 -11.92
C LEU A 426 -14.04 0.74 -13.06
N LYS A 427 -14.21 1.46 -14.16
CA LYS A 427 -15.04 1.05 -15.28
C LYS A 427 -14.58 1.72 -16.57
N ILE A 428 -14.63 0.95 -17.67
CA ILE A 428 -14.39 1.45 -19.01
C ILE A 428 -15.59 1.08 -19.85
N VAL A 429 -16.15 2.06 -20.56
CA VAL A 429 -17.34 1.90 -21.39
C VAL A 429 -17.09 2.47 -22.79
N HIS A 430 -17.67 1.82 -23.78
CA HIS A 430 -17.61 2.22 -25.18
C HIS A 430 -19.03 2.21 -25.75
N PHE A 431 -19.46 3.36 -26.27
CA PHE A 431 -20.73 3.56 -26.97
C PHE A 431 -20.45 3.97 -28.41
N PRO A 432 -20.39 3.00 -29.35
CA PRO A 432 -20.09 3.28 -30.76
C PRO A 432 -21.07 4.24 -31.43
N GLU A 433 -22.33 4.24 -30.99
CA GLU A 433 -23.41 5.09 -31.51
C GLU A 433 -23.11 6.59 -31.31
N TYR A 434 -22.38 6.91 -30.24
CA TYR A 434 -21.97 8.26 -29.88
C TYR A 434 -20.48 8.52 -30.16
N ASN A 435 -19.76 7.52 -30.69
CA ASN A 435 -18.29 7.51 -30.75
C ASN A 435 -17.65 7.89 -29.40
N LEU A 436 -18.21 7.37 -28.30
CA LEU A 436 -17.84 7.76 -26.94
C LEU A 436 -17.09 6.63 -26.24
N ARG A 437 -15.88 6.95 -25.78
CA ARG A 437 -14.99 6.06 -25.02
C ARG A 437 -14.72 6.72 -23.67
N LEU A 438 -15.31 6.20 -22.60
CA LEU A 438 -15.31 6.84 -21.29
C LEU A 438 -14.69 5.93 -20.23
N LEU A 439 -13.85 6.51 -19.38
CA LEU A 439 -13.17 5.86 -18.27
C LEU A 439 -13.63 6.51 -16.96
N GLN A 440 -14.04 5.69 -16.01
CA GLN A 440 -14.40 6.09 -14.65
C GLN A 440 -13.20 5.83 -13.73
N PHE A 441 -12.71 6.87 -13.08
CA PHE A 441 -11.54 6.84 -12.20
C PHE A 441 -11.93 7.03 -10.73
N ARG A 442 -11.10 6.48 -9.83
CA ARG A 442 -11.05 6.84 -8.41
C ARG A 442 -9.89 7.78 -8.14
N ASN A 443 -10.15 8.87 -7.42
CA ASN A 443 -9.16 9.72 -6.77
C ASN A 443 -9.17 9.45 -5.26
N PRO A 444 -8.30 8.56 -4.73
CA PRO A 444 -8.25 8.26 -3.30
C PRO A 444 -7.74 9.45 -2.47
N TRP A 445 -7.12 10.44 -3.12
CA TRP A 445 -6.49 11.59 -2.48
C TRP A 445 -7.47 12.72 -2.17
N PHE A 446 -8.69 12.64 -2.70
CA PHE A 446 -9.72 13.67 -2.57
C PHE A 446 -10.10 13.94 -1.10
N ASN A 447 -9.99 15.19 -0.66
CA ASN A 447 -10.57 15.69 0.59
C ASN A 447 -11.84 16.51 0.33
N GLU A 448 -12.75 16.56 1.30
CA GLU A 448 -13.86 17.51 1.24
C GLU A 448 -13.33 18.95 1.09
N GLY A 449 -13.82 19.65 0.07
CA GLY A 449 -13.38 21.01 -0.27
C GLY A 449 -12.23 21.08 -1.29
N ASP A 450 -11.62 19.94 -1.65
CA ASP A 450 -10.65 19.90 -2.75
C ASP A 450 -11.33 20.21 -4.10
N ALA A 451 -10.54 20.69 -5.05
CA ALA A 451 -10.98 20.83 -6.43
C ALA A 451 -11.36 19.46 -6.99
N THR A 452 -12.62 19.33 -7.44
CA THR A 452 -13.09 18.16 -8.19
C THR A 452 -12.74 18.31 -9.67
N TRP A 453 -12.83 17.20 -10.42
CA TRP A 453 -12.68 17.21 -11.87
C TRP A 453 -13.48 18.35 -12.53
N SER A 454 -12.80 19.22 -13.27
CA SER A 454 -13.38 20.45 -13.82
C SER A 454 -13.67 20.40 -15.33
N GLY A 455 -13.31 19.31 -16.00
CA GLY A 455 -13.52 19.09 -17.43
C GLY A 455 -14.93 18.60 -17.81
N ILE A 456 -15.04 17.98 -18.97
CA ILE A 456 -16.29 17.37 -19.45
C ILE A 456 -16.65 16.16 -18.59
N TRP A 457 -17.94 15.82 -18.50
CA TRP A 457 -18.45 14.76 -17.62
C TRP A 457 -18.20 15.03 -16.12
N LYS A 458 -17.88 16.28 -15.75
CA LYS A 458 -17.86 16.67 -14.35
C LYS A 458 -19.23 16.52 -13.70
N LYS A 459 -19.23 16.57 -12.37
CA LYS A 459 -20.47 16.55 -11.58
C LYS A 459 -21.40 17.70 -12.00
N GLY A 460 -22.64 17.34 -12.30
CA GLY A 460 -23.68 18.28 -12.76
C GLY A 460 -23.53 18.74 -14.23
N ASP A 461 -22.65 18.10 -15.01
CA ASP A 461 -22.56 18.35 -16.46
C ASP A 461 -23.85 17.91 -17.17
N LYS A 462 -24.31 18.72 -18.13
CA LYS A 462 -25.51 18.46 -18.94
C LYS A 462 -25.37 17.21 -19.81
N LYS A 463 -24.15 16.77 -20.11
CA LYS A 463 -23.90 15.51 -20.81
C LYS A 463 -24.53 14.31 -20.11
N TRP A 464 -24.57 14.30 -18.77
CA TRP A 464 -25.23 13.21 -18.03
C TRP A 464 -26.73 13.12 -18.30
N ASP A 465 -27.38 14.24 -18.64
CA ASP A 465 -28.80 14.28 -18.99
C ASP A 465 -29.03 14.00 -20.49
N GLU A 466 -28.07 14.37 -21.34
CA GLU A 466 -28.09 14.11 -22.79
C GLU A 466 -27.93 12.61 -23.10
N TYR A 467 -27.04 11.93 -22.36
CA TYR A 467 -26.69 10.53 -22.60
C TYR A 467 -27.18 9.62 -21.46
N ALA A 468 -28.50 9.40 -21.38
CA ALA A 468 -29.11 8.60 -20.31
C ALA A 468 -28.55 7.17 -20.21
N GLU A 469 -28.22 6.54 -21.33
CA GLU A 469 -27.61 5.20 -21.36
C GLU A 469 -26.19 5.18 -20.78
N VAL A 470 -25.40 6.23 -21.07
CA VAL A 470 -24.06 6.42 -20.49
C VAL A 470 -24.16 6.65 -18.99
N ARG A 471 -25.08 7.51 -18.56
CA ARG A 471 -25.35 7.77 -17.14
C ARG A 471 -25.70 6.49 -16.39
N ALA A 472 -26.58 5.67 -16.96
CA ALA A 472 -26.96 4.38 -16.39
C ALA A 472 -25.79 3.39 -16.36
N ALA A 473 -25.05 3.27 -17.47
CA ALA A 473 -23.90 2.38 -17.54
C ALA A 473 -22.74 2.81 -16.65
N CYS A 474 -22.63 4.07 -16.26
CA CYS A 474 -21.61 4.56 -15.32
C CYS A 474 -22.05 4.53 -13.85
N ASP A 475 -23.30 4.12 -13.56
CA ASP A 475 -23.88 4.19 -12.23
C ASP A 475 -23.72 5.59 -11.60
N TYR A 476 -23.84 6.64 -12.43
CA TYR A 476 -23.47 8.01 -12.05
C TYR A 476 -24.31 8.51 -10.88
N SER A 477 -23.62 8.97 -9.84
CA SER A 477 -24.21 9.63 -8.68
C SER A 477 -23.55 10.97 -8.41
N GLU A 478 -24.32 11.93 -7.91
CA GLU A 478 -23.80 13.23 -7.51
C GLU A 478 -23.10 13.19 -6.14
N GLY A 479 -23.18 12.08 -5.39
CA GLY A 479 -22.71 12.04 -4.00
C GLY A 479 -21.20 11.90 -3.83
N ASP A 480 -20.52 11.24 -4.77
CA ASP A 480 -19.13 10.79 -4.56
C ASP A 480 -18.11 11.73 -5.24
N GLY A 481 -17.47 12.59 -4.45
CA GLY A 481 -16.41 13.50 -4.91
C GLY A 481 -15.09 12.81 -5.27
N SER A 482 -14.93 11.53 -4.92
CA SER A 482 -13.73 10.74 -5.25
C SER A 482 -13.79 10.11 -6.64
N ILE A 483 -14.96 10.08 -7.30
CA ILE A 483 -15.11 9.50 -8.64
C ILE A 483 -15.13 10.62 -9.68
N PHE A 484 -14.37 10.44 -10.76
CA PHE A 484 -14.41 11.32 -11.92
C PHE A 484 -14.32 10.52 -13.23
N TYR A 485 -14.62 11.19 -14.34
CA TYR A 485 -14.74 10.56 -15.65
C TYR A 485 -13.94 11.33 -16.67
N LEU A 486 -13.26 10.60 -17.55
CA LEU A 486 -12.51 11.17 -18.66
C LEU A 486 -12.87 10.43 -19.95
N GLU A 487 -13.01 11.17 -21.04
CA GLU A 487 -13.00 10.55 -22.35
C GLU A 487 -11.57 10.04 -22.66
N TRP A 488 -11.46 8.98 -23.46
CA TRP A 488 -10.16 8.38 -23.80
C TRP A 488 -9.09 9.37 -24.27
N PRO A 489 -9.38 10.36 -25.14
CA PRO A 489 -8.40 11.36 -25.54
C PRO A 489 -7.86 12.19 -24.36
N GLU A 490 -8.71 12.51 -23.37
CA GLU A 490 -8.29 13.24 -22.18
C GLU A 490 -7.39 12.37 -21.29
N ALA A 491 -7.72 11.08 -21.11
CA ALA A 491 -6.86 10.17 -20.35
C ALA A 491 -5.45 10.05 -20.98
N VAL A 492 -5.39 9.93 -22.31
CA VAL A 492 -4.12 9.93 -23.08
C VAL A 492 -3.39 11.26 -22.92
N GLU A 493 -4.11 12.38 -22.84
CA GLU A 493 -3.52 13.70 -22.68
C GLU A 493 -2.96 13.95 -21.27
N TYR A 494 -3.71 13.63 -20.21
CA TYR A 494 -3.43 14.04 -18.82
C TYR A 494 -2.51 13.11 -18.04
N PHE A 495 -2.41 11.83 -18.40
CA PHE A 495 -1.60 10.86 -17.68
C PHE A 495 -0.32 10.51 -18.43
N MET A 496 0.78 10.30 -17.70
CA MET A 496 2.07 9.97 -18.32
C MET A 496 2.30 8.47 -18.49
N GLY A 497 1.63 7.66 -17.67
CA GLY A 497 1.79 6.22 -17.67
C GLY A 497 0.49 5.50 -17.34
N CYS A 498 0.44 4.23 -17.71
CA CYS A 498 -0.67 3.34 -17.41
C CYS A 498 -0.19 1.89 -17.36
N GLY A 499 -0.95 1.05 -16.68
CA GLY A 499 -0.62 -0.34 -16.49
C GLY A 499 -1.80 -1.17 -16.03
N VAL A 500 -1.60 -2.47 -16.07
CA VAL A 500 -2.61 -3.46 -15.68
C VAL A 500 -1.97 -4.43 -14.71
N SER A 501 -2.63 -4.65 -13.57
CA SER A 501 -2.40 -5.83 -12.74
C SER A 501 -3.48 -6.85 -13.07
N PHE A 502 -3.04 -8.03 -13.51
CA PHE A 502 -3.94 -9.12 -13.90
C PHE A 502 -4.40 -9.86 -12.64
N ILE A 503 -5.13 -9.15 -11.79
CA ILE A 503 -5.71 -9.68 -10.56
C ILE A 503 -6.64 -10.85 -10.89
N GLN A 504 -6.53 -11.95 -10.14
CA GLN A 504 -7.30 -13.16 -10.42
C GLN A 504 -8.06 -13.61 -9.17
N HIS A 505 -9.04 -14.50 -9.35
CA HIS A 505 -9.65 -15.22 -8.23
C HIS A 505 -8.62 -16.07 -7.50
N PRO A 506 -8.85 -16.43 -6.21
CA PRO A 506 -7.94 -17.31 -5.49
C PRO A 506 -7.71 -18.58 -6.31
N MET A 507 -6.45 -18.95 -6.49
CA MET A 507 -6.01 -20.05 -7.34
C MET A 507 -4.74 -20.64 -6.77
N TYR A 508 -4.40 -21.85 -7.20
CA TYR A 508 -3.16 -22.49 -6.77
C TYR A 508 -1.97 -21.65 -7.28
N ASP A 509 -1.09 -21.26 -6.38
CA ASP A 509 0.11 -20.46 -6.68
C ASP A 509 1.36 -21.23 -6.27
N PHE A 510 2.26 -21.42 -7.23
CA PHE A 510 3.51 -22.14 -7.07
C PHE A 510 4.68 -21.25 -7.44
N ARG A 511 5.69 -21.17 -6.58
CA ARG A 511 6.92 -20.38 -6.82
C ARG A 511 8.11 -21.29 -6.73
N ILE A 512 8.90 -21.42 -7.79
CA ILE A 512 10.01 -22.37 -7.91
C ILE A 512 11.31 -21.59 -8.03
N ARG A 513 12.24 -21.79 -7.09
CA ARG A 513 13.55 -21.14 -7.11
C ARG A 513 14.48 -21.79 -8.13
N GLY A 514 15.18 -20.95 -8.86
CA GLY A 514 16.23 -21.35 -9.77
C GLY A 514 17.32 -20.29 -9.87
N CYS A 515 18.30 -20.59 -10.70
CA CYS A 515 19.40 -19.70 -11.01
C CYS A 515 19.83 -19.88 -12.46
N PHE A 516 20.11 -18.77 -13.15
CA PHE A 516 20.84 -18.80 -14.41
C PHE A 516 22.33 -18.91 -14.13
N MET A 517 22.97 -19.91 -14.73
CA MET A 517 24.41 -20.09 -14.76
C MET A 517 24.89 -19.76 -16.17
N GLN A 518 25.48 -18.58 -16.35
CA GLN A 518 25.84 -18.05 -17.68
C GLN A 518 24.66 -18.09 -18.67
N ASN A 519 23.50 -17.56 -18.25
CA ASN A 519 22.23 -17.54 -19.00
C ASN A 519 21.59 -18.92 -19.26
N VAL A 520 22.14 -20.01 -18.71
CA VAL A 520 21.50 -21.33 -18.73
C VAL A 520 20.72 -21.54 -17.42
N PRO A 521 19.39 -21.75 -17.46
CA PRO A 521 18.61 -22.00 -16.26
C PRO A 521 18.94 -23.36 -15.64
N THR A 522 19.01 -23.39 -14.32
CA THR A 522 19.16 -24.63 -13.55
C THR A 522 17.87 -25.45 -13.50
N THR A 523 16.70 -24.80 -13.62
CA THR A 523 15.39 -25.44 -13.52
C THR A 523 14.40 -24.93 -14.57
N CYS A 524 14.01 -25.81 -15.49
CA CYS A 524 12.87 -25.66 -16.40
C CYS A 524 11.70 -26.52 -15.90
N LEU A 525 10.49 -26.28 -16.42
CA LEU A 525 9.32 -27.11 -16.12
C LEU A 525 8.94 -27.96 -17.32
N GLU A 526 8.79 -29.26 -17.11
CA GLU A 526 8.10 -30.15 -18.03
C GLU A 526 6.66 -30.32 -17.55
N ILE A 527 5.71 -29.79 -18.33
CA ILE A 527 4.29 -29.75 -17.97
C ILE A 527 3.52 -30.73 -18.84
N SER A 528 2.75 -31.63 -18.21
CA SER A 528 1.81 -32.51 -18.90
C SER A 528 0.40 -32.24 -18.39
N VAL A 529 -0.55 -32.13 -19.31
CA VAL A 529 -1.96 -31.90 -18.98
C VAL A 529 -2.85 -33.00 -19.56
N THR A 530 -3.91 -33.34 -18.85
CA THR A 530 -4.93 -34.32 -19.30
C THR A 530 -6.22 -33.68 -19.78
N THR A 531 -6.37 -32.38 -19.53
CA THR A 531 -7.49 -31.51 -19.95
C THR A 531 -6.94 -30.16 -20.40
N PRO A 532 -7.65 -29.43 -21.29
CA PRO A 532 -7.29 -28.05 -21.61
C PRO A 532 -7.32 -27.15 -20.37
N VAL A 533 -6.24 -26.39 -20.16
CA VAL A 533 -6.12 -25.46 -19.02
C VAL A 533 -5.27 -24.25 -19.40
N ILE A 534 -5.69 -23.07 -18.96
CA ILE A 534 -4.90 -21.84 -19.07
C ILE A 534 -4.10 -21.69 -17.77
N LEU A 535 -2.78 -21.62 -17.88
CA LEU A 535 -1.89 -21.40 -16.74
C LEU A 535 -1.23 -20.02 -16.87
N CYS A 536 -1.00 -19.37 -15.74
CA CYS A 536 -0.18 -18.16 -15.66
C CYS A 536 1.26 -18.56 -15.37
N LEU A 537 2.19 -18.15 -16.23
CA LEU A 537 3.63 -18.33 -16.04
C LEU A 537 4.25 -16.98 -15.69
N LEU A 538 5.11 -16.96 -14.66
CA LEU A 538 5.82 -15.76 -14.22
C LEU A 538 7.31 -16.09 -14.10
N LEU A 539 8.18 -15.15 -14.42
CA LEU A 539 9.62 -15.25 -14.25
C LEU A 539 10.13 -13.95 -13.64
N SER A 540 10.49 -14.01 -12.36
CA SER A 540 10.92 -12.86 -11.57
C SER A 540 12.40 -12.96 -11.25
N GLN A 541 13.09 -11.82 -11.19
CA GLN A 541 14.46 -11.70 -10.69
C GLN A 541 14.53 -10.76 -9.49
N ASP A 542 15.69 -10.73 -8.82
CA ASP A 542 15.88 -9.86 -7.65
C ASP A 542 15.73 -8.37 -7.99
N ASP A 543 15.04 -7.65 -7.11
CA ASP A 543 14.94 -6.19 -7.12
C ASP A 543 16.33 -5.53 -7.13
N MET A 544 16.40 -4.34 -7.72
CA MET A 544 17.60 -3.50 -7.73
C MET A 544 17.64 -2.53 -6.56
N ARG A 545 16.50 -2.26 -5.91
CA ARG A 545 16.42 -1.29 -4.82
C ARG A 545 17.35 -1.70 -3.67
N GLY A 546 18.14 -0.75 -3.20
CA GLY A 546 19.16 -1.00 -2.16
C GLY A 546 20.42 -1.73 -2.67
N THR A 547 20.59 -1.90 -3.99
CA THR A 547 21.75 -2.57 -4.59
C THR A 547 22.50 -1.66 -5.56
N ASP A 548 23.70 -2.07 -5.97
CA ASP A 548 24.51 -1.38 -6.99
C ASP A 548 24.07 -1.67 -8.44
N LYS A 549 23.00 -2.47 -8.64
CA LYS A 549 22.49 -2.80 -9.97
C LYS A 549 21.90 -1.56 -10.64
N ARG A 550 22.26 -1.33 -11.90
CA ARG A 550 21.77 -0.20 -12.70
C ARG A 550 20.56 -0.54 -13.54
N GLU A 551 20.50 -1.76 -14.05
CA GLU A 551 19.46 -2.23 -14.95
C GLU A 551 19.13 -3.70 -14.67
N TYR A 552 17.88 -4.08 -14.93
CA TYR A 552 17.43 -5.46 -14.89
C TYR A 552 18.04 -6.25 -16.04
N ALA A 553 18.38 -7.52 -15.79
CA ALA A 553 18.74 -8.42 -16.88
C ALA A 553 17.50 -8.61 -17.78
N PRO A 554 17.64 -8.63 -19.12
CA PRO A 554 16.53 -8.95 -19.99
C PRO A 554 16.00 -10.37 -19.71
N LEU A 555 14.68 -10.52 -19.54
CA LEU A 555 14.00 -11.79 -19.24
C LEU A 555 13.02 -12.17 -20.35
N MET A 556 12.76 -13.47 -20.47
CA MET A 556 11.73 -14.06 -21.34
C MET A 556 11.39 -15.47 -20.87
N ILE A 557 10.15 -15.91 -21.08
CA ILE A 557 9.71 -17.29 -20.93
C ILE A 557 9.47 -17.85 -22.33
N SER A 558 9.94 -19.06 -22.61
CA SER A 558 9.60 -19.79 -23.83
C SER A 558 8.78 -21.03 -23.49
N VAL A 559 7.64 -21.23 -24.15
CA VAL A 559 6.87 -22.47 -24.08
C VAL A 559 7.08 -23.27 -25.36
N ALA A 560 7.55 -24.51 -25.22
CA ALA A 560 7.80 -25.41 -26.33
C ALA A 560 7.03 -26.72 -26.17
N HIS A 561 6.69 -27.38 -27.27
CA HIS A 561 6.08 -28.71 -27.25
C HIS A 561 6.53 -29.55 -28.45
N GLY A 562 6.50 -30.87 -28.28
CA GLY A 562 6.87 -31.85 -29.31
C GLY A 562 5.70 -32.66 -29.85
N CYS A 563 4.46 -32.25 -29.55
CA CYS A 563 3.21 -32.91 -29.97
C CYS A 563 3.19 -34.41 -29.62
N GLY A 564 3.33 -34.75 -28.33
CA GLY A 564 3.37 -36.14 -27.86
C GLY A 564 4.78 -36.72 -27.66
N ALA A 565 5.83 -36.02 -28.09
CA ALA A 565 7.23 -36.41 -27.86
C ALA A 565 7.97 -35.38 -27.00
N VAL A 566 8.94 -35.85 -26.21
CA VAL A 566 9.85 -34.98 -25.43
C VAL A 566 10.96 -34.39 -26.32
N THR A 567 11.28 -35.02 -27.46
CA THR A 567 12.26 -34.49 -28.42
C THR A 567 11.96 -35.01 -29.83
N PRO A 568 12.17 -34.20 -30.89
CA PRO A 568 12.52 -32.78 -30.87
C PRO A 568 11.35 -31.91 -30.38
N MET A 569 11.67 -30.77 -29.78
CA MET A 569 10.72 -29.76 -29.33
C MET A 569 10.68 -28.58 -30.30
N ARG A 570 9.52 -27.90 -30.38
CA ARG A 570 9.34 -26.64 -31.09
C ARG A 570 8.85 -25.56 -30.14
N VAL A 571 9.54 -24.41 -30.11
CA VAL A 571 9.05 -23.20 -29.41
C VAL A 571 7.80 -22.72 -30.13
N ASP A 572 6.72 -22.59 -29.36
CA ASP A 572 5.43 -22.15 -29.85
C ASP A 572 5.26 -20.65 -29.64
N LEU A 573 5.25 -20.22 -28.37
CA LEU A 573 5.13 -18.82 -27.96
C LEU A 573 6.15 -18.48 -26.87
N ASN A 574 6.49 -17.20 -26.81
CA ASN A 574 7.29 -16.57 -25.78
C ASN A 574 6.48 -15.51 -25.04
N SER A 575 6.91 -15.16 -23.82
CA SER A 575 6.32 -14.03 -23.10
C SER A 575 6.61 -12.70 -23.79
N GLY A 576 5.61 -11.81 -23.76
CA GLY A 576 5.68 -10.45 -24.29
C GLY A 576 5.73 -9.41 -23.18
N PHE A 577 5.53 -8.14 -23.54
CA PHE A 577 5.30 -7.08 -22.56
C PHE A 577 3.87 -7.14 -21.98
N ASP A 578 2.90 -7.58 -22.77
CA ASP A 578 1.52 -7.82 -22.37
C ASP A 578 1.34 -9.28 -21.97
N THR A 579 0.96 -9.52 -20.72
CA THR A 579 0.81 -10.87 -20.15
C THR A 579 -0.28 -11.68 -20.87
N ASP A 580 -1.33 -11.03 -21.37
CA ASP A 580 -2.45 -11.71 -22.04
C ASP A 580 -2.20 -11.97 -23.53
N HIS A 581 -1.12 -11.40 -24.09
CA HIS A 581 -0.78 -11.50 -25.52
C HIS A 581 0.65 -12.01 -25.74
N PRO A 582 0.94 -13.30 -25.44
CA PRO A 582 2.23 -13.90 -25.77
C PRO A 582 2.48 -13.93 -27.28
N SER A 583 3.76 -13.93 -27.68
CA SER A 583 4.19 -13.73 -29.06
C SER A 583 5.16 -14.82 -29.54
N PRO A 584 5.17 -15.19 -30.83
CA PRO A 584 6.19 -16.09 -31.38
C PRO A 584 7.59 -15.45 -31.48
N GLU A 585 7.70 -14.14 -31.24
CA GLU A 585 8.95 -13.39 -31.33
C GLU A 585 9.87 -13.65 -30.12
N TYR A 586 11.17 -13.64 -30.36
CA TYR A 586 12.19 -13.79 -29.30
C TYR A 586 12.59 -12.43 -28.75
N ALA A 587 11.65 -11.75 -28.10
CA ALA A 587 11.85 -10.44 -27.51
C ALA A 587 12.14 -10.57 -26.00
N PHE A 588 13.31 -10.10 -25.58
CA PHE A 588 13.69 -10.04 -24.17
C PHE A 588 13.46 -8.63 -23.64
N PHE A 589 12.85 -8.53 -22.46
CA PHE A 589 12.51 -7.24 -21.86
C PHE A 589 13.36 -6.98 -20.63
N GLN A 590 13.93 -5.78 -20.51
CA GLN A 590 14.59 -5.32 -19.29
C GLN A 590 13.53 -5.01 -18.23
N THR A 591 13.13 -6.03 -17.49
CA THR A 591 12.04 -5.97 -16.52
C THR A 591 12.38 -6.78 -15.28
N ARG A 592 11.79 -6.41 -14.15
CA ARG A 592 11.88 -7.20 -12.91
C ARG A 592 11.18 -8.56 -13.04
N GLU A 593 10.12 -8.61 -13.84
CA GLU A 593 9.31 -9.80 -14.06
C GLU A 593 8.79 -9.85 -15.49
N SER A 594 8.80 -11.05 -16.08
CA SER A 594 8.13 -11.35 -17.35
C SER A 594 7.07 -12.44 -17.12
N SER A 595 5.93 -12.32 -17.78
CA SER A 595 4.80 -13.23 -17.56
C SER A 595 4.03 -13.51 -18.84
N MET A 596 3.27 -14.60 -18.85
CA MET A 596 2.34 -14.93 -19.92
C MET A 596 1.21 -15.83 -19.44
N PHE A 597 0.01 -15.64 -19.99
CA PHE A 597 -1.01 -16.68 -20.00
C PHE A 597 -0.76 -17.61 -21.19
N TYR A 598 -0.88 -18.92 -20.97
CA TYR A 598 -0.73 -19.91 -22.04
C TYR A 598 -1.74 -21.05 -21.87
N GLU A 599 -2.39 -21.43 -22.97
CA GLU A 599 -3.33 -22.55 -23.02
C GLU A 599 -2.58 -23.86 -23.28
N PHE A 600 -2.60 -24.75 -22.29
CA PHE A 600 -2.04 -26.09 -22.37
C PHE A 600 -3.15 -27.06 -22.77
N VAL A 601 -2.92 -27.85 -23.81
CA VAL A 601 -3.87 -28.85 -24.32
C VAL A 601 -3.25 -30.26 -24.32
N PRO A 602 -4.05 -31.33 -24.09
CA PRO A 602 -3.51 -32.68 -23.97
C PRO A 602 -2.76 -33.16 -25.22
N GLU A 603 -3.21 -32.77 -26.41
CA GLU A 603 -2.66 -33.21 -27.70
C GLU A 603 -1.22 -32.74 -27.92
N SER A 604 -0.84 -31.64 -27.28
CA SER A 604 0.50 -31.06 -27.36
C SER A 604 1.39 -31.46 -26.18
N SER A 605 0.85 -32.14 -25.17
CA SER A 605 1.65 -32.60 -24.03
C SER A 605 2.69 -33.65 -24.45
N PRO A 606 3.88 -33.68 -23.83
CA PRO A 606 4.37 -32.75 -22.80
C PRO A 606 4.90 -31.44 -23.38
N TYR A 607 4.81 -30.40 -22.57
CA TYR A 607 5.38 -29.08 -22.81
C TYR A 607 6.68 -28.91 -22.03
N LEU A 608 7.54 -28.02 -22.52
CA LEU A 608 8.72 -27.52 -21.82
C LEU A 608 8.62 -26.00 -21.68
N VAL A 609 8.53 -25.53 -20.44
CA VAL A 609 8.60 -24.12 -20.07
C VAL A 609 10.05 -23.79 -19.70
N VAL A 610 10.67 -22.93 -20.49
CA VAL A 610 12.08 -22.57 -20.38
C VAL A 610 12.18 -21.11 -19.93
N PRO A 611 12.61 -20.83 -18.68
CA PRO A 611 12.99 -19.47 -18.30
C PRO A 611 14.27 -19.07 -19.02
N ARG A 612 14.35 -17.82 -19.49
CA ARG A 612 15.48 -17.33 -20.29
C ARG A 612 15.89 -15.94 -19.83
N SER A 613 17.19 -15.67 -19.91
CA SER A 613 17.77 -14.37 -19.60
C SER A 613 18.92 -14.02 -20.56
N MET A 614 19.14 -12.73 -20.75
CA MET A 614 20.36 -12.18 -21.37
C MET A 614 21.16 -11.37 -20.35
N SER A 615 21.50 -12.00 -19.24
CA SER A 615 22.25 -11.39 -18.15
C SER A 615 23.73 -11.23 -18.50
N THR A 616 24.30 -10.11 -18.05
CA THR A 616 25.75 -9.90 -17.97
C THR A 616 26.36 -10.50 -16.71
N TYR A 617 25.53 -10.83 -15.71
CA TYR A 617 25.95 -11.49 -14.48
C TYR A 617 26.12 -13.00 -14.71
N PRO A 618 27.23 -13.60 -14.26
CA PRO A 618 27.49 -15.03 -14.46
C PRO A 618 26.51 -15.93 -13.70
N ILE A 619 25.96 -15.41 -12.59
CA ILE A 619 25.00 -16.07 -11.71
C ILE A 619 23.86 -15.08 -11.51
N LEU A 620 22.64 -15.46 -11.88
CA LEU A 620 21.45 -14.63 -11.68
C LEU A 620 20.32 -15.50 -11.08
N PRO A 621 19.97 -15.32 -9.80
CA PRO A 621 18.82 -15.96 -9.20
C PRO A 621 17.52 -15.57 -9.91
N TYR A 622 16.58 -16.51 -9.99
CA TYR A 622 15.24 -16.26 -10.46
C TYR A 622 14.21 -17.10 -9.70
N VAL A 623 12.96 -16.66 -9.77
CA VAL A 623 11.82 -17.46 -9.33
C VAL A 623 10.88 -17.64 -10.52
N LEU A 624 10.57 -18.90 -10.83
CA LEU A 624 9.59 -19.24 -11.83
C LEU A 624 8.24 -19.48 -11.13
N GLY A 625 7.27 -18.64 -11.41
CA GLY A 625 5.90 -18.76 -10.92
C GLY A 625 5.02 -19.56 -11.87
N LEU A 626 4.14 -20.36 -11.31
CA LEU A 626 3.07 -21.05 -12.00
C LEU A 626 1.79 -20.84 -11.20
N ARG A 627 0.76 -20.26 -11.81
CA ARG A 627 -0.56 -20.18 -11.21
C ARG A 627 -1.56 -21.00 -12.00
N SER A 628 -2.38 -21.78 -11.30
CA SER A 628 -3.31 -22.73 -11.91
C SER A 628 -4.71 -22.62 -11.31
N PRO A 629 -5.77 -22.57 -12.15
CA PRO A 629 -7.15 -22.59 -11.68
C PRO A 629 -7.59 -23.98 -11.19
N ILE A 630 -6.75 -25.01 -11.39
CA ILE A 630 -7.02 -26.40 -10.99
C ILE A 630 -5.84 -26.94 -10.18
N GLU A 631 -6.10 -27.98 -9.40
CA GLU A 631 -5.11 -28.59 -8.54
C GLU A 631 -3.92 -29.16 -9.35
N VAL A 632 -2.70 -28.97 -8.84
CA VAL A 632 -1.45 -29.46 -9.42
C VAL A 632 -0.68 -30.26 -8.37
N GLY A 633 -0.12 -31.41 -8.77
CA GLY A 633 0.84 -32.15 -7.96
C GLY A 633 0.28 -33.21 -7.01
N THR A 634 -1.02 -33.51 -7.03
CA THR A 634 -1.60 -34.68 -6.35
C THR A 634 -1.73 -35.87 -7.31
N LYS A 635 -1.97 -37.08 -6.77
CA LYS A 635 -2.14 -38.31 -7.57
C LYS A 635 -3.24 -38.21 -8.64
N ASN A 636 -4.25 -37.38 -8.41
CA ASN A 636 -5.40 -37.21 -9.30
C ASN A 636 -5.38 -35.88 -10.08
N SER A 637 -4.35 -35.05 -9.89
CA SER A 637 -4.25 -33.75 -10.57
C SER A 637 -4.17 -33.93 -12.08
N GLN A 638 -4.90 -33.05 -12.79
CA GLN A 638 -4.93 -33.05 -14.26
C GLN A 638 -3.69 -32.40 -14.86
N VAL A 639 -2.91 -31.67 -14.06
CA VAL A 639 -1.66 -31.02 -14.41
C VAL A 639 -0.53 -31.66 -13.61
N ARG A 640 0.51 -32.10 -14.32
CA ARG A 640 1.73 -32.64 -13.73
C ARG A 640 2.92 -31.78 -14.14
N VAL A 641 3.74 -31.39 -13.17
CA VAL A 641 4.89 -30.49 -13.38
C VAL A 641 6.16 -31.14 -12.85
N LEU A 642 7.11 -31.42 -13.74
CA LEU A 642 8.41 -31.99 -13.40
C LEU A 642 9.51 -30.94 -13.57
N PHE A 643 10.52 -30.97 -12.69
CA PHE A 643 11.66 -30.06 -12.75
C PHE A 643 12.78 -30.69 -13.56
N ARG A 644 13.23 -29.97 -14.60
CA ARG A 644 14.19 -30.46 -15.58
C ARG A 644 15.33 -29.47 -15.78
N ALA A 645 16.56 -29.96 -15.83
CA ALA A 645 17.70 -29.20 -16.33
C ALA A 645 17.95 -29.54 -17.81
N LEU A 646 18.34 -28.54 -18.60
CA LEU A 646 18.74 -28.69 -20.00
C LEU A 646 20.26 -28.64 -20.15
N SER A 647 20.79 -29.32 -21.16
CA SER A 647 22.19 -29.16 -21.56
C SER A 647 22.49 -27.69 -21.91
N PRO A 648 23.61 -27.10 -21.47
CA PRO A 648 24.05 -25.77 -21.90
C PRO A 648 24.16 -25.62 -23.43
N SER A 649 24.34 -26.73 -24.15
CA SER A 649 24.39 -26.77 -25.62
C SER A 649 23.01 -26.85 -26.29
N CYS A 650 21.91 -26.76 -25.54
CA CYS A 650 20.56 -26.87 -26.08
C CYS A 650 20.26 -25.70 -27.03
N GLY A 651 19.79 -26.02 -28.23
CA GLY A 651 19.53 -25.03 -29.28
C GLY A 651 18.47 -23.96 -28.90
N VAL A 652 17.63 -24.22 -27.89
CA VAL A 652 16.67 -23.23 -27.39
C VAL A 652 17.36 -21.96 -26.90
N PHE A 653 18.57 -22.08 -26.33
CA PHE A 653 19.32 -20.93 -25.81
C PHE A 653 19.88 -20.03 -26.93
N ASP A 654 20.02 -20.58 -28.14
CA ASP A 654 20.39 -19.87 -29.36
C ASP A 654 19.18 -19.31 -30.14
N ASN A 655 18.00 -19.21 -29.51
CA ASN A 655 16.74 -18.84 -30.17
C ASN A 655 16.34 -19.75 -31.35
N ARG A 656 16.77 -21.02 -31.36
CA ARG A 656 16.32 -21.97 -32.39
C ARG A 656 14.90 -22.39 -32.10
N ARG A 657 14.03 -22.20 -33.09
CA ARG A 657 12.62 -22.60 -33.01
C ARG A 657 12.44 -24.10 -32.83
N ASN A 658 13.27 -24.93 -33.48
CA ASN A 658 13.27 -26.38 -33.31
C ASN A 658 14.60 -26.81 -32.68
N PHE A 659 14.54 -27.70 -31.70
CA PHE A 659 15.72 -28.16 -30.97
C PHE A 659 15.52 -29.56 -30.38
N ASP A 660 16.63 -30.27 -30.18
CA ASP A 660 16.62 -31.52 -29.41
C ASP A 660 16.67 -31.21 -27.91
N ALA A 661 15.69 -31.73 -27.17
CA ALA A 661 15.60 -31.52 -25.74
C ALA A 661 16.13 -32.75 -24.99
N SER A 662 17.39 -32.67 -24.56
CA SER A 662 17.96 -33.61 -23.59
C SER A 662 17.79 -33.04 -22.18
N THR A 663 16.84 -33.57 -21.43
CA THR A 663 16.55 -33.15 -20.05
C THR A 663 17.02 -34.17 -19.02
N VAL A 664 17.41 -33.69 -17.84
CA VAL A 664 17.63 -34.53 -16.64
C VAL A 664 16.79 -33.98 -15.48
N PRO A 665 16.25 -34.82 -14.58
CA PRO A 665 15.60 -34.33 -13.37
C PRO A 665 16.53 -33.41 -12.57
N CYS A 666 16.03 -32.29 -12.07
CA CYS A 666 16.76 -31.41 -11.15
C CYS A 666 15.95 -31.17 -9.87
N GLN A 667 16.67 -30.88 -8.79
CA GLN A 667 16.07 -30.52 -7.49
C GLN A 667 15.86 -29.01 -7.44
N ALA A 668 14.71 -28.58 -6.93
CA ALA A 668 14.42 -27.18 -6.66
C ALA A 668 13.63 -27.04 -5.35
N GLU A 669 13.84 -25.92 -4.67
CA GLU A 669 12.97 -25.46 -3.58
C GLU A 669 11.77 -24.73 -4.19
N PHE A 670 10.57 -24.99 -3.66
CA PHE A 670 9.36 -24.36 -4.15
C PHE A 670 8.33 -24.10 -3.06
N GLN A 671 7.52 -23.07 -3.27
CA GLN A 671 6.34 -22.75 -2.49
C GLN A 671 5.08 -23.30 -3.14
N VAL A 672 4.12 -23.70 -2.31
CA VAL A 672 2.77 -24.08 -2.70
C VAL A 672 1.78 -23.28 -1.86
N MET A 673 0.87 -22.57 -2.53
CA MET A 673 -0.26 -21.90 -1.89
C MET A 673 -1.57 -22.40 -2.53
N ASP A 674 -2.41 -23.03 -1.72
CA ASP A 674 -3.78 -23.39 -2.07
C ASP A 674 -4.67 -22.12 -2.15
N PRO A 675 -5.72 -22.08 -2.99
CA PRO A 675 -6.77 -21.04 -2.97
C PRO A 675 -7.32 -20.64 -1.58
N GLU A 676 -7.35 -21.55 -0.61
CA GLU A 676 -7.85 -21.37 0.76
C GLU A 676 -6.74 -20.97 1.76
N GLN A 677 -5.47 -21.05 1.35
CA GLN A 677 -4.32 -20.65 2.16
C GLN A 677 -4.00 -19.16 1.96
N PHE A 678 -3.44 -18.53 3.00
CA PHE A 678 -3.00 -17.12 2.98
C PHE A 678 -1.48 -16.97 3.02
N PHE A 679 -0.78 -18.09 3.23
CA PHE A 679 0.68 -18.16 3.21
C PHE A 679 1.10 -19.54 2.69
N PRO A 680 2.19 -19.65 1.90
CA PRO A 680 2.55 -20.91 1.28
C PRO A 680 3.37 -21.80 2.20
N ASP A 681 3.23 -23.10 1.98
CA ASP A 681 4.15 -24.12 2.49
C ASP A 681 5.38 -24.22 1.56
N ILE A 682 6.54 -24.59 2.14
CA ILE A 682 7.81 -24.72 1.41
C ILE A 682 8.22 -26.19 1.31
N TYR A 683 8.57 -26.62 0.10
CA TYR A 683 8.98 -27.98 -0.24
C TYR A 683 10.29 -27.96 -1.04
N ALA A 684 10.92 -29.13 -1.15
CA ALA A 684 12.04 -29.35 -2.07
C ALA A 684 11.88 -30.71 -2.76
N GLY A 685 12.10 -30.76 -4.07
CA GLY A 685 11.90 -31.97 -4.86
C GLY A 685 12.29 -31.83 -6.32
N THR A 686 12.02 -32.88 -7.12
CA THR A 686 12.16 -32.85 -8.60
C THR A 686 10.82 -32.76 -9.34
N VAL A 687 9.74 -32.65 -8.60
CA VAL A 687 8.36 -32.64 -9.07
C VAL A 687 7.60 -31.71 -8.14
N LEU A 688 6.68 -30.95 -8.71
CA LEU A 688 5.69 -30.24 -7.92
C LEU A 688 4.72 -31.29 -7.37
N GLN A 689 4.92 -31.68 -6.12
CA GLN A 689 4.11 -32.65 -5.39
C GLN A 689 3.86 -32.13 -3.98
N VAL A 690 2.61 -32.25 -3.51
CA VAL A 690 2.12 -31.63 -2.26
C VAL A 690 1.77 -32.70 -1.21
N GLU A 691 2.40 -33.89 -1.26
CA GLU A 691 2.18 -35.01 -0.33
C GLU A 691 3.13 -35.03 0.88
#